data_AF-A0A376MLI8-F1
#
_entry.id   AF-A0A376MLI8-F1
#
_cell.length_a   1.000
_cell.length_b   1.000
_cell.length_c   1.000
_cell.angle_alpha   90.00
_cell.angle_beta   90.00
_cell.angle_gamma   90.00
#
_symmetry.space_group_name_H-M   'P 1'
#
loop_
_entity.id
_entity.type
_entity.pdbx_description
1 polymer ?
#
loop_
_entity_poly.entity_id
_entity_poly.type
_entity_poly.pdbx_seq_one_letter_code
_entity_poly.pdbx_strand_id
1 'polypeptide(L)'
;MSVKQYETYLAETFIEWVSGIIQPGERYQFKSPDPDNALQLWQAFVDLAGDNHLEIAPEQRLACLSCNGVQLIPVLHGAAAPAFTENYISHLRDEVAGRSGVFAKTALLIIHNSMLDTLINSTKDVAAPGAIWHPETFSHELEKLITTDNNRSELSRCLLKDQRTTVLDEGATVFGFSSLYRLLDDGNLDFSELSLFKDDELLNFSQKQLHTRLNENRKLFRQIEDSVERYSGQLENVLTEFSAKFIQEHFNDKDDWRELDFAVYLSEKEQNREQKLVLDNITVENGVIWQRAKSASKAGKRDISLLVQVPPEQSQTELEFCFQGNDLQDNQIKIAHHRQLKKERFWRISRAGGKSSRIMASVPFDGNPCFFSLELTNRNNSAEEYKFRLLLVRQGQFWLDDIQHCFRIEPGKLQITLQREDNELRIAESGSQVCILDEENGDIDSQHYALVNFETLANQSDLIQFKLVSGDSCLAFNIEGPGAEEGLTLPLLFDQSRFNKLLKEEGNAVWNRLKGRIILDNTEHKVVGVRQQLLTLEASLVDQRLLGTGDDDSVYALDELVASHPDLYNAYDQLFLYYQRCGTLPSLVSWSAEYCALVSHIVMTFEQALQQIELSRALTAQEKRLLHLGICNVDSHERFSPLHPLVLAYHLQLVQTICAEQEQYNSTSFATLPPITLDRLVVSGLMPFVYHSEHEYAQLQPVEENRFWIDVVPQRQVSHDYVKRLVKDKLNEFTEAYARLFQSPGNNALIINAINQGTAKELFLGLVEYFKQEKEHAISVHVNCYDERLLPNMFDRFAESGSYEQLKNDLDLNSGAWRAEADMLIDLLRSRLTFSKFVLPSESDKLAYAHLAFFHQYSSGGLPPDPH
;
A
#
# COMPACT_ATOMS: atom_id res chain seq x y z
N MET A 1 -36.50 -26.41 28.34
CA MET A 1 -36.29 -26.04 29.75
C MET A 1 -36.69 -24.57 29.89
N SER A 2 -37.16 -24.12 31.05
CA SER A 2 -37.53 -22.72 31.27
C SER A 2 -36.30 -21.83 31.03
N VAL A 3 -36.34 -20.96 30.01
CA VAL A 3 -35.27 -20.00 29.68
C VAL A 3 -34.91 -19.23 30.94
N LYS A 4 -33.72 -19.45 31.50
CA LYS A 4 -33.25 -18.67 32.64
C LYS A 4 -32.79 -17.32 32.11
N GLN A 5 -33.35 -16.22 32.63
CA GLN A 5 -32.88 -14.88 32.28
C GLN A 5 -31.41 -14.72 32.70
N TYR A 6 -30.63 -13.99 31.88
CA TYR A 6 -29.20 -13.83 32.07
C TYR A 6 -28.85 -13.21 33.43
N GLU A 7 -29.68 -12.29 33.89
CA GLU A 7 -29.57 -11.58 35.16
C GLU A 7 -29.80 -12.52 36.36
N THR A 8 -30.70 -13.51 36.20
CA THR A 8 -30.88 -14.58 37.19
C THR A 8 -29.63 -15.44 37.31
N TYR A 9 -29.00 -15.79 36.18
CA TYR A 9 -27.74 -16.53 36.17
C TYR A 9 -26.62 -15.73 36.85
N LEU A 10 -26.47 -14.44 36.53
CA LEU A 10 -25.51 -13.54 37.19
C LEU A 10 -25.69 -13.51 38.71
N ALA A 11 -26.93 -13.41 39.19
CA ALA A 11 -27.25 -13.40 40.61
C ALA A 11 -26.95 -14.75 41.28
N GLU A 12 -27.30 -15.87 40.65
CA GLU A 12 -27.00 -17.23 41.14
C GLU A 12 -25.48 -17.45 41.27
N THR A 13 -24.69 -17.10 40.24
CA THR A 13 -23.23 -17.24 40.27
C THR A 13 -22.60 -16.38 41.37
N PHE A 14 -23.12 -15.16 41.59
CA PHE A 14 -22.67 -14.32 42.70
C PHE A 14 -22.99 -14.95 44.06
N ILE A 15 -24.20 -15.48 44.25
CA ILE A 15 -24.61 -16.11 45.51
C ILE A 15 -23.74 -17.34 45.82
N GLU A 16 -23.42 -18.16 44.81
CA GLU A 16 -22.55 -19.32 44.97
C GLU A 16 -21.13 -18.89 45.38
N TRP A 17 -20.56 -17.93 44.65
CA TRP A 17 -19.22 -17.40 44.94
C TRP A 17 -19.14 -16.75 46.33
N VAL A 18 -20.10 -15.87 46.65
CA VAL A 18 -20.08 -15.11 47.91
C VAL A 18 -20.32 -16.02 49.11
N SER A 19 -21.14 -17.08 48.97
CA SER A 19 -21.40 -18.03 50.06
C SER A 19 -20.10 -18.61 50.62
N GLY A 20 -19.09 -18.89 49.78
CA GLY A 20 -17.79 -19.41 50.23
C GLY A 20 -16.94 -18.45 51.06
N ILE A 21 -17.21 -17.14 51.01
CA ILE A 21 -16.34 -16.09 51.57
C ILE A 21 -17.05 -15.05 52.45
N ILE A 22 -18.39 -15.06 52.50
CA ILE A 22 -19.19 -14.03 53.15
C ILE A 22 -18.97 -14.00 54.67
N GLN A 23 -18.84 -12.80 55.21
CA GLN A 23 -18.78 -12.57 56.66
C GLN A 23 -19.75 -11.45 57.05
N PRO A 24 -20.30 -11.46 58.28
CA PRO A 24 -21.11 -10.34 58.75
C PRO A 24 -20.38 -9.00 58.62
N GLY A 25 -21.07 -7.94 58.21
CA GLY A 25 -20.52 -6.60 58.02
C GLY A 25 -19.71 -6.39 56.73
N GLU A 26 -19.59 -7.41 55.88
CA GLU A 26 -19.01 -7.27 54.54
C GLU A 26 -19.93 -6.48 53.61
N ARG A 27 -19.32 -5.72 52.71
CA ARG A 27 -20.01 -4.80 51.80
C ARG A 27 -19.41 -4.97 50.42
N TYR A 28 -20.25 -5.28 49.44
CA TYR A 28 -19.91 -5.53 48.06
C TYR A 28 -20.48 -4.42 47.18
N GLN A 29 -19.80 -4.11 46.08
CA GLN A 29 -20.31 -3.16 45.10
C GLN A 29 -20.20 -3.73 43.69
N PHE A 30 -21.11 -3.31 42.82
CA PHE A 30 -21.02 -3.50 41.38
C PHE A 30 -21.45 -2.23 40.66
N LYS A 31 -20.58 -1.76 39.77
CA LYS A 31 -20.83 -0.58 38.96
C LYS A 31 -21.49 -1.00 37.63
N SER A 32 -22.73 -0.59 37.41
CA SER A 32 -23.44 -0.75 36.14
C SER A 32 -23.68 0.62 35.49
N PRO A 33 -23.06 0.93 34.34
CA PRO A 33 -23.27 2.20 33.64
C PRO A 33 -24.68 2.33 33.04
N ASP A 34 -25.32 1.19 32.74
CA ASP A 34 -26.67 1.11 32.19
C ASP A 34 -27.70 0.93 33.33
N PRO A 35 -28.68 1.84 33.47
CA PRO A 35 -29.70 1.78 34.52
C PRO A 35 -30.71 0.64 34.33
N ASP A 36 -30.99 0.22 33.09
CA ASP A 36 -31.94 -0.85 32.81
C ASP A 36 -31.33 -2.21 33.21
N ASN A 37 -30.07 -2.43 32.84
CA ASN A 37 -29.31 -3.62 33.29
C ASN A 37 -29.19 -3.68 34.82
N ALA A 38 -28.96 -2.54 35.48
CA ALA A 38 -28.88 -2.45 36.93
C ALA A 38 -30.20 -2.83 37.60
N LEU A 39 -31.33 -2.37 37.03
CA LEU A 39 -32.67 -2.67 37.53
C LEU A 39 -33.01 -4.16 37.36
N GLN A 40 -32.75 -4.74 36.18
CA GLN A 40 -33.00 -6.15 35.92
C GLN A 40 -32.17 -7.07 36.82
N LEU A 41 -30.90 -6.73 37.05
CA LEU A 41 -30.04 -7.47 37.99
C LEU A 41 -30.56 -7.38 39.44
N TRP A 42 -30.98 -6.19 39.88
CA TRP A 42 -31.57 -6.04 41.22
C TRP A 42 -32.87 -6.85 41.36
N GLN A 43 -33.75 -6.82 40.34
CA GLN A 43 -34.98 -7.63 40.31
C GLN A 43 -34.67 -9.12 40.45
N ALA A 44 -33.66 -9.63 39.74
CA ALA A 44 -33.23 -11.02 39.86
C ALA A 44 -32.85 -11.41 41.31
N PHE A 45 -32.16 -10.53 42.06
CA PHE A 45 -31.87 -10.79 43.47
C PHE A 45 -33.12 -10.77 44.36
N VAL A 46 -34.08 -9.88 44.09
CA VAL A 46 -35.34 -9.80 44.84
C VAL A 46 -36.20 -11.04 44.60
N ASP A 47 -36.30 -11.48 43.35
CA ASP A 47 -37.05 -12.68 42.98
C ASP A 47 -36.44 -13.94 43.63
N LEU A 48 -35.10 -14.02 43.70
CA LEU A 48 -34.40 -15.09 44.40
C LEU A 48 -34.55 -15.02 45.94
N ALA A 49 -34.76 -13.83 46.50
CA ALA A 49 -35.04 -13.67 47.94
C ALA A 49 -36.44 -14.20 48.31
N GLY A 50 -37.40 -14.12 47.39
CA GLY A 50 -38.79 -14.53 47.61
C GLY A 50 -39.44 -13.75 48.76
N ASP A 51 -40.03 -14.46 49.72
CA ASP A 51 -40.67 -13.86 50.90
C ASP A 51 -39.67 -13.42 52.00
N ASN A 52 -38.37 -13.63 51.82
CA ASN A 52 -37.37 -13.32 52.84
C ASN A 52 -37.08 -11.81 52.89
N HIS A 53 -37.46 -11.19 54.00
CA HIS A 53 -37.26 -9.77 54.24
C HIS A 53 -36.68 -9.49 55.62
N LEU A 54 -35.76 -8.54 55.69
CA LEU A 54 -35.25 -7.97 56.93
C LEU A 54 -36.07 -6.73 57.28
N GLU A 55 -36.72 -6.74 58.44
CA GLU A 55 -37.43 -5.59 58.99
C GLU A 55 -36.44 -4.70 59.76
N ILE A 56 -36.24 -3.48 59.25
CA ILE A 56 -35.23 -2.52 59.77
C ILE A 56 -35.90 -1.46 60.65
N ALA A 57 -37.16 -1.13 60.34
CA ALA A 57 -38.02 -0.25 61.12
C ALA A 57 -39.49 -0.66 60.89
N PRO A 58 -40.46 -0.21 61.71
CA PRO A 58 -41.87 -0.52 61.51
C PRO A 58 -42.31 -0.15 60.08
N GLU A 59 -42.89 -1.11 59.36
CA GLU A 59 -43.30 -0.99 57.95
C GLU A 59 -42.17 -0.85 56.91
N GLN A 60 -40.90 -0.95 57.31
CA GLN A 60 -39.73 -0.87 56.42
C GLN A 60 -39.01 -2.21 56.31
N ARG A 61 -39.16 -2.86 55.16
CA ARG A 61 -38.61 -4.19 54.85
C ARG A 61 -37.66 -4.12 53.65
N LEU A 62 -36.49 -4.75 53.77
CA LEU A 62 -35.58 -4.97 52.65
C LEU A 62 -35.54 -6.46 52.31
N ALA A 63 -35.52 -6.79 51.01
CA ALA A 63 -35.27 -8.16 50.58
C ALA A 63 -33.91 -8.64 51.09
N CYS A 64 -33.82 -9.90 51.52
CA CYS A 64 -32.57 -10.47 51.99
C CYS A 64 -32.42 -11.94 51.58
N LEU A 65 -31.21 -12.33 51.17
CA LEU A 65 -30.87 -13.70 50.82
C LEU A 65 -29.99 -14.33 51.89
N SER A 66 -30.27 -15.57 52.29
CA SER A 66 -29.45 -16.29 53.27
C SER A 66 -28.27 -16.99 52.58
N CYS A 67 -27.06 -16.44 52.73
CA CYS A 67 -25.80 -17.01 52.22
C CYS A 67 -24.95 -17.50 53.41
N ASN A 68 -24.78 -18.82 53.56
CA ASN A 68 -23.98 -19.44 54.63
C ASN A 68 -24.21 -18.87 56.06
N GLY A 69 -25.47 -18.57 56.39
CA GLY A 69 -25.86 -18.06 57.71
C GLY A 69 -25.72 -16.55 57.90
N VAL A 70 -25.37 -15.81 56.84
CA VAL A 70 -25.35 -14.34 56.75
C VAL A 70 -26.46 -13.88 55.79
N GLN A 71 -27.20 -12.84 56.15
CA GLN A 71 -28.26 -12.26 55.33
C GLN A 71 -27.70 -11.17 54.41
N LEU A 72 -27.62 -11.45 53.11
CA LEU A 72 -27.19 -10.51 52.07
C LEU A 72 -28.35 -9.60 51.67
N ILE A 73 -28.13 -8.30 51.70
CA ILE A 73 -29.11 -7.27 51.34
C ILE A 73 -28.69 -6.63 50.01
N PRO A 74 -29.41 -6.86 48.90
CA PRO A 74 -29.16 -6.20 47.62
C PRO A 74 -29.86 -4.82 47.59
N VAL A 75 -29.12 -3.77 47.25
CA VAL A 75 -29.66 -2.42 47.10
C VAL A 75 -29.31 -1.83 45.74
N LEU A 76 -30.27 -1.15 45.12
CA LEU A 76 -30.11 -0.42 43.86
C LEU A 76 -29.97 1.06 44.15
N HIS A 77 -28.99 1.72 43.54
CA HIS A 77 -28.83 3.18 43.63
C HIS A 77 -29.67 3.90 42.54
N GLY A 78 -30.43 4.92 42.95
CA GLY A 78 -31.23 5.72 42.02
C GLY A 78 -32.13 6.74 42.72
N ALA A 79 -32.80 7.58 41.93
CA ALA A 79 -33.64 8.67 42.45
C ALA A 79 -35.12 8.30 42.64
N ALA A 80 -35.55 7.15 42.10
CA ALA A 80 -36.94 6.70 42.12
C ALA A 80 -37.04 5.27 42.67
N ALA A 81 -38.15 4.96 43.35
CA ALA A 81 -38.45 3.60 43.80
C ALA A 81 -38.44 2.63 42.60
N PRO A 82 -37.87 1.41 42.75
CA PRO A 82 -37.43 0.76 43.98
C PRO A 82 -36.00 1.09 44.45
N ALA A 83 -35.30 2.00 43.76
CA ALA A 83 -33.93 2.37 44.10
C ALA A 83 -33.85 3.33 45.30
N PHE A 84 -32.69 3.36 45.94
CA PHE A 84 -32.40 4.19 47.10
C PHE A 84 -31.43 5.32 46.76
N THR A 85 -31.62 6.44 47.46
CA THR A 85 -30.69 7.57 47.41
C THR A 85 -29.36 7.20 48.04
N GLU A 86 -28.29 7.85 47.57
CA GLU A 86 -26.93 7.67 48.08
C GLU A 86 -26.80 7.86 49.61
N ASN A 87 -27.46 8.87 50.17
CA ASN A 87 -27.45 9.13 51.62
C ASN A 87 -28.01 7.94 52.40
N TYR A 88 -29.08 7.33 51.88
CA TYR A 88 -29.71 6.18 52.53
C TYR A 88 -28.85 4.91 52.39
N ILE A 89 -28.23 4.69 51.23
CA ILE A 89 -27.30 3.56 51.05
C ILE A 89 -26.07 3.71 51.95
N SER A 90 -25.53 4.92 52.11
CA SER A 90 -24.40 5.20 53.01
C SER A 90 -24.76 4.90 54.47
N HIS A 91 -25.97 5.27 54.91
CA HIS A 91 -26.47 4.91 56.22
C HIS A 91 -26.58 3.38 56.41
N LEU A 92 -27.20 2.67 55.45
CA LEU A 92 -27.29 1.20 55.49
C LEU A 92 -25.91 0.53 55.52
N ARG A 93 -24.95 1.05 54.76
CA ARG A 93 -23.58 0.57 54.73
C ARG A 93 -22.92 0.65 56.13
N ASP A 94 -23.12 1.77 56.82
CA ASP A 94 -22.51 2.01 58.14
C ASP A 94 -23.17 1.15 59.23
N GLU A 95 -24.49 0.95 59.16
CA GLU A 95 -25.22 0.03 60.05
C GLU A 95 -24.81 -1.44 59.86
N VAL A 96 -24.66 -1.89 58.61
CA VAL A 96 -24.14 -3.23 58.29
C VAL A 96 -22.71 -3.39 58.81
N ALA A 97 -21.85 -2.38 58.63
CA ALA A 97 -20.48 -2.41 59.15
C ALA A 97 -20.43 -2.41 60.69
N GLY A 98 -21.35 -1.72 61.36
CA GLY A 98 -21.48 -1.66 62.82
C GLY A 98 -21.91 -2.97 63.49
N ARG A 99 -22.50 -3.90 62.74
CA ARG A 99 -22.93 -5.24 63.20
C ARG A 99 -23.82 -5.19 64.44
N SER A 100 -24.64 -4.15 64.56
CA SER A 100 -25.54 -3.92 65.70
C SER A 100 -26.98 -4.30 65.38
N GLY A 101 -27.70 -4.78 66.39
CA GLY A 101 -29.15 -5.06 66.30
C GLY A 101 -29.49 -6.05 65.17
N VAL A 102 -30.44 -5.65 64.31
CA VAL A 102 -30.91 -6.46 63.17
C VAL A 102 -29.83 -6.72 62.11
N PHE A 103 -28.73 -5.94 62.13
CA PHE A 103 -27.61 -6.05 61.18
C PHE A 103 -26.45 -6.92 61.68
N ALA A 104 -26.59 -7.58 62.85
CA ALA A 104 -25.50 -8.36 63.45
C ALA A 104 -25.00 -9.53 62.57
N LYS A 105 -25.84 -10.04 61.66
CA LYS A 105 -25.52 -11.12 60.72
C LYS A 105 -25.87 -10.75 59.28
N THR A 106 -25.66 -9.51 58.87
CA THR A 106 -25.97 -9.05 57.52
C THR A 106 -24.72 -8.69 56.71
N ALA A 107 -24.87 -8.67 55.40
CA ALA A 107 -23.91 -8.12 54.44
C ALA A 107 -24.68 -7.30 53.39
N LEU A 108 -24.01 -6.40 52.68
CA LEU A 108 -24.65 -5.48 51.72
C LEU A 108 -24.06 -5.67 50.32
N LEU A 109 -24.90 -5.72 49.28
CA LEU A 109 -24.49 -5.61 47.88
C LEU A 109 -25.10 -4.34 47.28
N ILE A 110 -24.25 -3.45 46.79
CA ILE A 110 -24.65 -2.16 46.21
C ILE A 110 -24.50 -2.22 44.68
N ILE A 111 -25.61 -2.13 43.94
CA ILE A 111 -25.61 -1.96 42.48
C ILE A 111 -25.74 -0.47 42.19
N HIS A 112 -24.72 0.15 41.60
CA HIS A 112 -24.67 1.61 41.44
C HIS A 112 -24.08 2.07 40.10
N ASN A 113 -24.30 3.35 39.81
CA ASN A 113 -23.58 4.10 38.78
C ASN A 113 -22.95 5.40 39.34
N SER A 114 -22.88 5.53 40.67
CA SER A 114 -22.28 6.72 41.32
C SER A 114 -20.75 6.68 41.25
N MET A 115 -20.14 7.84 41.08
CA MET A 115 -18.68 8.08 41.13
C MET A 115 -18.21 8.63 42.49
N LEU A 116 -19.12 8.73 43.47
CA LEU A 116 -18.83 9.33 44.76
C LEU A 116 -18.18 8.33 45.72
N ASP A 117 -17.05 8.75 46.28
CA ASP A 117 -16.23 8.02 47.25
C ASP A 117 -17.01 7.56 48.48
N THR A 118 -18.09 8.26 48.82
CA THR A 118 -18.96 7.96 49.96
C THR A 118 -19.70 6.63 49.84
N LEU A 119 -19.90 6.10 48.64
CA LEU A 119 -20.50 4.77 48.41
C LEU A 119 -19.44 3.67 48.21
N ILE A 120 -18.32 4.03 47.58
CA ILE A 120 -17.31 3.10 47.06
C ILE A 120 -16.27 2.76 48.14
N ASN A 121 -15.91 3.72 48.99
CA ASN A 121 -14.87 3.49 49.99
C ASN A 121 -15.28 2.39 50.97
N SER A 122 -14.36 1.45 51.21
CA SER A 122 -14.50 0.29 52.11
C SER A 122 -15.52 -0.78 51.70
N THR A 123 -15.90 -0.84 50.41
CA THR A 123 -16.63 -1.96 49.81
C THR A 123 -15.70 -2.80 48.91
N LYS A 124 -16.06 -4.06 48.69
CA LYS A 124 -15.35 -4.97 47.78
C LYS A 124 -16.02 -4.93 46.41
N ASP A 125 -15.27 -4.53 45.39
CA ASP A 125 -15.76 -4.54 44.02
C ASP A 125 -15.82 -5.98 43.49
N VAL A 126 -17.03 -6.41 43.11
CA VAL A 126 -17.27 -7.77 42.62
C VAL A 126 -16.92 -7.94 41.14
N ALA A 127 -16.56 -6.84 40.46
CA ALA A 127 -16.00 -6.81 39.12
C ALA A 127 -14.48 -6.54 39.10
N ALA A 128 -13.82 -6.41 40.25
CA ALA A 128 -12.36 -6.27 40.32
C ALA A 128 -11.62 -7.57 39.89
N PRO A 129 -10.35 -7.48 39.42
CA PRO A 129 -9.58 -8.64 39.01
C PRO A 129 -9.59 -9.78 40.06
N GLY A 130 -10.04 -10.96 39.64
CA GLY A 130 -10.18 -12.15 40.49
C GLY A 130 -11.53 -12.31 41.19
N ALA A 131 -12.45 -11.33 41.10
CA ALA A 131 -13.81 -11.45 41.58
C ALA A 131 -14.76 -12.04 40.52
N ILE A 132 -15.93 -12.50 40.94
CA ILE A 132 -16.82 -13.34 40.11
C ILE A 132 -17.37 -12.64 38.86
N TRP A 133 -17.60 -11.33 38.92
CA TRP A 133 -18.07 -10.53 37.78
C TRP A 133 -16.93 -9.78 37.08
N HIS A 134 -15.68 -10.18 37.28
CA HIS A 134 -14.61 -9.75 36.38
C HIS A 134 -14.77 -10.50 35.05
N PRO A 135 -14.69 -9.85 33.87
CA PRO A 135 -14.92 -10.52 32.58
C PRO A 135 -14.07 -11.78 32.35
N GLU A 136 -12.83 -11.80 32.84
CA GLU A 136 -11.97 -12.98 32.77
C GLU A 136 -12.50 -14.13 33.63
N THR A 137 -12.88 -13.87 34.88
CA THR A 137 -13.39 -14.89 35.80
C THR A 137 -14.76 -15.40 35.35
N PHE A 138 -15.65 -14.48 34.97
CA PHE A 138 -17.00 -14.81 34.53
C PHE A 138 -17.00 -15.64 33.23
N SER A 139 -16.06 -15.39 32.31
CA SER A 139 -15.91 -16.21 31.11
C SER A 139 -15.63 -17.68 31.42
N HIS A 140 -14.89 -17.99 32.49
CA HIS A 140 -14.64 -19.38 32.89
C HIS A 140 -15.90 -20.05 33.46
N GLU A 141 -16.81 -19.29 34.07
CA GLU A 141 -18.11 -19.81 34.52
C GLU A 141 -19.02 -20.11 33.33
N LEU A 142 -19.05 -19.25 32.32
CA LEU A 142 -19.76 -19.50 31.06
C LEU A 142 -19.20 -20.72 30.32
N GLU A 143 -17.89 -20.96 30.38
CA GLU A 143 -17.28 -22.13 29.76
C GLU A 143 -17.81 -23.45 30.34
N LYS A 144 -18.23 -23.48 31.61
CA LYS A 144 -18.83 -24.67 32.25
C LYS A 144 -20.21 -25.02 31.68
N LEU A 145 -20.90 -24.06 31.05
CA LEU A 145 -22.19 -24.30 30.39
C LEU A 145 -22.04 -24.99 29.03
N ILE A 146 -20.83 -25.01 28.46
CA ILE A 146 -20.56 -25.65 27.17
C ILE A 146 -20.57 -27.17 27.34
N THR A 147 -21.62 -27.82 26.86
CA THR A 147 -21.75 -29.29 26.90
C THR A 147 -20.76 -29.98 25.95
N THR A 148 -20.31 -31.18 26.32
CA THR A 148 -19.21 -31.92 25.65
C THR A 148 -19.59 -32.59 24.33
N ASP A 149 -20.75 -32.28 23.74
CA ASP A 149 -21.14 -32.86 22.45
C ASP A 149 -20.47 -32.13 21.26
N ASN A 150 -20.16 -32.93 20.24
CA ASN A 150 -19.33 -32.73 19.04
C ASN A 150 -19.24 -31.31 18.42
N ASN A 151 -18.11 -30.97 17.77
CA ASN A 151 -17.71 -29.79 16.94
C ASN A 151 -18.24 -28.37 17.29
N ARG A 152 -19.51 -28.21 17.66
CA ARG A 152 -20.12 -26.97 18.15
C ARG A 152 -19.50 -26.49 19.46
N SER A 153 -19.04 -27.39 20.33
CA SER A 153 -18.35 -27.01 21.58
C SER A 153 -17.03 -26.27 21.33
N GLU A 154 -16.31 -26.58 20.25
CA GLU A 154 -15.09 -25.82 19.86
C GLU A 154 -15.44 -24.42 19.34
N LEU A 155 -16.51 -24.31 18.54
CA LEU A 155 -17.01 -23.03 18.05
C LEU A 155 -17.48 -22.14 19.21
N SER A 156 -18.27 -22.67 20.14
CA SER A 156 -18.74 -21.96 21.32
C SER A 156 -17.60 -21.46 22.21
N ARG A 157 -16.54 -22.27 22.41
CA ARG A 157 -15.32 -21.82 23.12
C ARG A 157 -14.58 -20.72 22.38
N CYS A 158 -14.52 -20.80 21.04
CA CYS A 158 -13.90 -19.77 20.22
C CYS A 158 -14.66 -18.44 20.33
N LEU A 159 -15.99 -18.47 20.17
CA LEU A 159 -16.87 -17.30 20.32
C LEU A 159 -16.80 -16.70 21.73
N LEU A 160 -16.76 -17.53 22.78
CA LEU A 160 -16.61 -17.07 24.16
C LEU A 160 -15.26 -16.36 24.39
N LYS A 161 -14.17 -16.94 23.88
CA LYS A 161 -12.83 -16.33 23.97
C LYS A 161 -12.76 -15.00 23.22
N ASP A 162 -13.40 -14.93 22.07
CA ASP A 162 -13.43 -13.76 21.20
C ASP A 162 -14.28 -12.64 21.80
N GLN A 163 -15.47 -12.97 22.33
CA GLN A 163 -16.32 -12.03 23.06
C GLN A 163 -15.63 -11.52 24.33
N ARG A 164 -14.92 -12.39 25.06
CA ARG A 164 -14.12 -11.97 26.22
C ARG A 164 -13.06 -10.94 25.85
N THR A 165 -12.40 -11.13 24.71
CA THR A 165 -11.37 -10.18 24.23
C THR A 165 -12.01 -8.83 23.93
N THR A 166 -13.14 -8.83 23.21
CA THR A 166 -13.92 -7.63 22.91
C THR A 166 -14.35 -6.89 24.19
N VAL A 167 -14.94 -7.61 25.16
CA VAL A 167 -15.41 -7.02 26.43
C VAL A 167 -14.26 -6.41 27.23
N LEU A 168 -13.07 -7.04 27.24
CA LEU A 168 -11.89 -6.51 27.93
C LEU A 168 -11.31 -5.27 27.22
N ASP A 169 -11.21 -5.31 25.89
CA ASP A 169 -10.67 -4.22 25.08
C ASP A 169 -11.55 -2.96 25.15
N GLU A 170 -12.88 -3.14 25.18
CA GLU A 170 -13.87 -2.07 25.30
C GLU A 170 -14.08 -1.60 26.75
N GLY A 171 -13.50 -2.30 27.74
CA GLY A 171 -13.74 -2.02 29.17
C GLY A 171 -15.20 -2.24 29.59
N ALA A 172 -15.92 -3.11 28.89
CA ALA A 172 -17.32 -3.43 29.15
C ALA A 172 -17.47 -4.31 30.41
N THR A 173 -18.67 -4.29 31.00
CA THR A 173 -19.01 -5.10 32.19
C THR A 173 -19.43 -6.52 31.78
N VAL A 174 -19.76 -7.38 32.75
CA VAL A 174 -20.26 -8.74 32.49
C VAL A 174 -21.45 -8.78 31.54
N PHE A 175 -22.28 -7.73 31.48
CA PHE A 175 -23.40 -7.66 30.53
C PHE A 175 -22.98 -7.77 29.06
N GLY A 176 -21.72 -7.53 28.72
CA GLY A 176 -21.18 -7.81 27.38
C GLY A 176 -21.22 -9.29 26.96
N PHE A 177 -21.49 -10.22 27.89
CA PHE A 177 -21.70 -11.64 27.58
C PHE A 177 -23.18 -12.03 27.42
N SER A 178 -24.12 -11.10 27.58
CA SER A 178 -25.56 -11.38 27.54
C SER A 178 -26.01 -12.06 26.23
N SER A 179 -25.58 -11.53 25.07
CA SER A 179 -25.85 -12.13 23.75
C SER A 179 -25.28 -13.55 23.66
N LEU A 180 -24.06 -13.76 24.17
CA LEU A 180 -23.40 -15.07 24.12
C LEU A 180 -24.07 -16.09 25.06
N TYR A 181 -24.57 -15.66 26.22
CA TYR A 181 -25.24 -16.55 27.17
C TYR A 181 -26.50 -17.18 26.56
N ARG A 182 -27.31 -16.39 25.83
CA ARG A 182 -28.49 -16.92 25.11
C ARG A 182 -28.10 -17.98 24.09
N LEU A 183 -27.00 -17.75 23.36
CA LEU A 183 -26.44 -18.68 22.38
C LEU A 183 -25.95 -20.00 23.00
N LEU A 184 -25.45 -19.95 24.24
CA LEU A 184 -24.98 -21.12 24.99
C LEU A 184 -26.14 -21.96 25.58
N ASP A 185 -27.25 -21.32 25.97
CA ASP A 185 -28.42 -22.00 26.58
C ASP A 185 -29.34 -22.66 25.54
N ASP A 186 -29.59 -22.00 24.39
CA ASP A 186 -30.56 -22.46 23.38
C ASP A 186 -29.99 -23.45 22.34
N GLY A 187 -28.67 -23.58 22.25
CA GLY A 187 -27.99 -24.49 21.31
C GLY A 187 -28.18 -24.16 19.82
N ASN A 188 -28.81 -23.02 19.51
CA ASN A 188 -29.00 -22.47 18.18
C ASN A 188 -28.15 -21.20 18.03
N LEU A 189 -27.29 -21.16 17.01
CA LEU A 189 -26.35 -20.07 16.80
C LEU A 189 -27.04 -18.96 16.02
N ASP A 190 -27.55 -17.95 16.72
CA ASP A 190 -27.99 -16.70 16.10
C ASP A 190 -26.80 -15.71 16.01
N PHE A 191 -26.19 -15.64 14.83
CA PHE A 191 -25.03 -14.78 14.57
C PHE A 191 -25.38 -13.30 14.50
N SER A 192 -26.67 -12.96 14.35
CA SER A 192 -27.12 -11.57 14.19
C SER A 192 -26.88 -10.73 15.45
N GLU A 193 -27.04 -11.32 16.64
CA GLU A 193 -26.78 -10.64 17.93
C GLU A 193 -25.28 -10.42 18.22
N LEU A 194 -24.38 -11.03 17.42
CA LEU A 194 -22.92 -10.91 17.56
C LEU A 194 -22.27 -10.00 16.51
N SER A 195 -23.08 -9.29 15.71
CA SER A 195 -22.62 -8.52 14.55
C SER A 195 -21.77 -9.37 13.59
N LEU A 196 -22.26 -10.57 13.29
CA LEU A 196 -21.66 -11.54 12.38
C LEU A 196 -22.72 -11.99 11.35
N PHE A 197 -22.28 -12.24 10.11
CA PHE A 197 -23.09 -12.97 9.15
C PHE A 197 -23.21 -14.44 9.53
N LYS A 198 -24.32 -15.06 9.13
CA LYS A 198 -24.47 -16.52 9.21
C LYS A 198 -23.34 -17.18 8.41
N ASP A 199 -22.65 -18.17 8.98
CA ASP A 199 -21.54 -18.87 8.31
C ASP A 199 -21.63 -20.36 8.60
N ASP A 200 -22.35 -21.08 7.73
CA ASP A 200 -22.58 -22.53 7.87
C ASP A 200 -21.28 -23.35 7.74
N GLU A 201 -20.21 -22.76 7.19
CA GLU A 201 -18.92 -23.44 6.98
C GLU A 201 -18.01 -23.43 8.22
N LEU A 202 -18.37 -22.69 9.29
CA LEU A 202 -17.54 -22.58 10.51
C LEU A 202 -17.18 -23.95 11.10
N LEU A 203 -18.05 -24.95 10.96
CA LEU A 203 -17.81 -26.32 11.47
C LEU A 203 -16.68 -27.08 10.75
N ASN A 204 -16.16 -26.56 9.64
CA ASN A 204 -15.13 -27.20 8.83
C ASN A 204 -13.69 -26.71 9.14
N PHE A 205 -13.53 -25.71 10.02
CA PHE A 205 -12.25 -25.07 10.29
C PHE A 205 -11.61 -25.52 11.61
N SER A 206 -10.27 -25.56 11.65
CA SER A 206 -9.52 -25.77 12.90
C SER A 206 -9.53 -24.51 13.79
N GLN A 207 -9.22 -24.63 15.08
CA GLN A 207 -9.25 -23.51 16.05
C GLN A 207 -8.52 -22.22 15.59
N LYS A 208 -7.33 -22.33 14.97
CA LYS A 208 -6.59 -21.15 14.50
C LYS A 208 -7.27 -20.49 13.28
N GLN A 209 -7.84 -21.31 12.40
CA GLN A 209 -8.53 -20.85 11.20
C GLN A 209 -9.90 -20.24 11.55
N LEU A 210 -10.60 -20.81 12.55
CA LEU A 210 -11.86 -20.30 13.09
C LEU A 210 -11.74 -18.84 13.55
N HIS A 211 -10.70 -18.51 14.33
CA HIS A 211 -10.52 -17.13 14.79
C HIS A 211 -10.29 -16.15 13.63
N THR A 212 -9.51 -16.57 12.62
CA THR A 212 -9.27 -15.74 11.42
C THR A 212 -10.56 -15.52 10.63
N ARG A 213 -11.33 -16.60 10.42
CA ARG A 213 -12.62 -16.57 9.71
C ARG A 213 -13.67 -15.70 10.42
N LEU A 214 -13.76 -15.78 11.75
CA LEU A 214 -14.67 -14.94 12.54
C LEU A 214 -14.28 -13.45 12.46
N ASN A 215 -12.98 -13.14 12.50
CA ASN A 215 -12.51 -11.77 12.34
C ASN A 215 -12.79 -11.20 10.94
N GLU A 216 -12.59 -12.00 9.89
CA GLU A 216 -12.94 -11.62 8.51
C GLU A 216 -14.44 -11.34 8.37
N ASN A 217 -15.27 -12.22 8.92
CA ASN A 217 -16.72 -12.07 8.93
C ASN A 217 -17.15 -10.79 9.66
N ARG A 218 -16.68 -10.57 10.89
CA ARG A 218 -16.99 -9.35 11.66
C ARG A 218 -16.55 -8.08 10.97
N LYS A 219 -15.35 -8.09 10.39
CA LYS A 219 -14.81 -6.94 9.65
C LYS A 219 -15.71 -6.60 8.47
N LEU A 220 -16.16 -7.60 7.72
CA LEU A 220 -17.07 -7.39 6.60
C LEU A 220 -18.45 -6.91 7.06
N PHE A 221 -19.00 -7.51 8.11
CA PHE A 221 -20.29 -7.12 8.67
C PHE A 221 -20.30 -5.64 9.06
N ARG A 222 -19.33 -5.21 9.87
CA ARG A 222 -19.18 -3.80 10.28
C ARG A 222 -18.99 -2.87 9.09
N GLN A 223 -18.17 -3.24 8.11
CA GLN A 223 -17.96 -2.44 6.91
C GLN A 223 -19.27 -2.23 6.13
N ILE A 224 -20.06 -3.28 5.97
CA ILE A 224 -21.34 -3.22 5.25
C ILE A 224 -22.36 -2.40 6.07
N GLU A 225 -22.47 -2.66 7.36
CA GLU A 225 -23.35 -1.94 8.29
C GLU A 225 -23.06 -0.43 8.27
N ASP A 226 -21.80 -0.03 8.46
CA ASP A 226 -21.37 1.37 8.35
C ASP A 226 -21.70 1.97 6.98
N SER A 227 -21.55 1.20 5.90
CA SER A 227 -21.82 1.66 4.55
C SER A 227 -23.31 1.90 4.30
N VAL A 228 -24.16 1.01 4.78
CA VAL A 228 -25.62 1.12 4.69
C VAL A 228 -26.14 2.29 5.52
N GLU A 229 -25.63 2.48 6.74
CA GLU A 229 -26.05 3.59 7.60
C GLU A 229 -25.64 4.97 7.05
N ARG A 230 -24.41 5.08 6.53
CA ARG A 230 -23.84 6.39 6.12
C ARG A 230 -24.07 6.72 4.64
N TYR A 231 -24.22 5.72 3.77
CA TYR A 231 -24.19 5.87 2.31
C TYR A 231 -25.30 5.09 1.58
N SER A 232 -26.48 4.93 2.18
CA SER A 232 -27.62 4.17 1.62
C SER A 232 -27.98 4.47 0.15
N GLY A 233 -27.79 5.71 -0.33
CA GLY A 233 -28.03 6.09 -1.73
C GLY A 233 -26.84 5.94 -2.69
N GLN A 234 -25.68 5.50 -2.20
CA GLN A 234 -24.42 5.42 -2.96
C GLN A 234 -23.67 4.10 -2.70
N LEU A 235 -24.38 3.04 -2.30
CA LEU A 235 -23.78 1.76 -1.96
C LEU A 235 -22.90 1.19 -3.08
N GLU A 236 -23.31 1.34 -4.35
CA GLU A 236 -22.49 0.92 -5.51
C GLU A 236 -21.11 1.60 -5.56
N ASN A 237 -20.98 2.82 -5.02
CA ASN A 237 -19.72 3.56 -5.02
C ASN A 237 -18.82 3.20 -3.82
N VAL A 238 -19.41 2.72 -2.72
CA VAL A 238 -18.69 2.44 -1.46
C VAL A 238 -18.33 0.95 -1.38
N LEU A 239 -19.24 0.08 -1.81
CA LEU A 239 -19.11 -1.38 -1.78
C LEU A 239 -18.60 -1.92 -3.13
N THR A 240 -17.50 -1.36 -3.62
CA THR A 240 -16.95 -1.66 -4.97
C THR A 240 -16.51 -3.11 -5.17
N GLU A 241 -16.39 -3.88 -4.09
CA GLU A 241 -16.02 -5.30 -4.13
C GLU A 241 -17.18 -6.20 -4.59
N PHE A 242 -18.42 -5.69 -4.60
CA PHE A 242 -19.62 -6.42 -5.06
C PHE A 242 -20.15 -5.86 -6.37
N SER A 243 -20.87 -6.68 -7.15
CA SER A 243 -21.48 -6.20 -8.40
C SER A 243 -22.69 -5.29 -8.12
N ALA A 244 -22.97 -4.36 -9.03
CA ALA A 244 -24.16 -3.50 -8.95
C ALA A 244 -25.45 -4.33 -8.92
N LYS A 245 -25.46 -5.49 -9.60
CA LYS A 245 -26.60 -6.41 -9.59
C LYS A 245 -26.83 -7.02 -8.21
N PHE A 246 -25.77 -7.47 -7.54
CA PHE A 246 -25.85 -8.02 -6.18
C PHE A 246 -26.35 -6.96 -5.19
N ILE A 247 -25.84 -5.73 -5.30
CA ILE A 247 -26.28 -4.60 -4.49
C ILE A 247 -27.77 -4.32 -4.71
N GLN A 248 -28.20 -4.21 -5.97
CA GLN A 248 -29.61 -3.97 -6.29
C GLN A 248 -30.52 -5.07 -5.74
N GLU A 249 -30.15 -6.34 -5.89
CA GLU A 249 -30.98 -7.47 -5.48
C GLU A 249 -31.12 -7.57 -3.95
N HIS A 250 -30.02 -7.47 -3.20
CA HIS A 250 -30.00 -7.78 -1.77
C HIS A 250 -30.10 -6.58 -0.83
N PHE A 251 -29.72 -5.38 -1.29
CA PHE A 251 -29.76 -4.16 -0.47
C PHE A 251 -30.94 -3.26 -0.82
N ASN A 252 -31.41 -3.26 -2.06
CA ASN A 252 -32.52 -2.40 -2.50
C ASN A 252 -33.82 -3.18 -2.67
N ASP A 253 -33.82 -4.26 -3.46
CA ASP A 253 -35.05 -4.95 -3.84
C ASP A 253 -35.59 -5.84 -2.70
N LYS A 254 -34.72 -6.61 -2.04
CA LYS A 254 -35.10 -7.54 -0.96
C LYS A 254 -34.77 -7.03 0.44
N ASP A 255 -33.77 -6.18 0.60
CA ASP A 255 -33.22 -5.71 1.89
C ASP A 255 -32.92 -6.88 2.86
N ASP A 256 -32.40 -7.99 2.31
CA ASP A 256 -32.13 -9.25 3.01
C ASP A 256 -30.63 -9.46 3.32
N TRP A 257 -29.81 -8.43 3.16
CA TRP A 257 -28.35 -8.53 3.28
C TRP A 257 -27.88 -9.08 4.65
N ARG A 258 -28.61 -8.80 5.75
CA ARG A 258 -28.27 -9.34 7.09
C ARG A 258 -28.52 -10.85 7.22
N GLU A 259 -29.35 -11.42 6.36
CA GLU A 259 -29.77 -12.83 6.41
C GLU A 259 -28.92 -13.74 5.51
N LEU A 260 -28.09 -13.15 4.64
CA LEU A 260 -27.24 -13.88 3.72
C LEU A 260 -26.12 -14.64 4.44
N ASP A 261 -25.78 -15.82 3.91
CA ASP A 261 -24.63 -16.58 4.38
C ASP A 261 -23.31 -15.91 3.94
N PHE A 262 -22.31 -15.92 4.81
CA PHE A 262 -21.00 -15.33 4.59
C PHE A 262 -20.32 -15.86 3.33
N ALA A 263 -20.52 -17.14 2.98
CA ALA A 263 -19.98 -17.74 1.77
C ALA A 263 -20.54 -17.06 0.49
N VAL A 264 -21.78 -16.56 0.52
CA VAL A 264 -22.38 -15.83 -0.61
C VAL A 264 -21.57 -14.57 -0.90
N TYR A 265 -21.25 -13.79 0.14
CA TYR A 265 -20.43 -12.59 0.02
C TYR A 265 -19.04 -12.89 -0.54
N LEU A 266 -18.38 -13.93 -0.04
CA LEU A 266 -17.05 -14.31 -0.54
C LEU A 266 -17.09 -14.75 -2.00
N SER A 267 -18.10 -15.54 -2.38
CA SER A 267 -18.27 -16.01 -3.76
C SER A 267 -18.53 -14.85 -4.72
N GLU A 268 -19.33 -13.86 -4.30
CA GLU A 268 -19.59 -12.67 -5.09
C GLU A 268 -18.33 -11.81 -5.24
N LYS A 269 -17.57 -11.60 -4.16
CA LYS A 269 -16.28 -10.88 -4.22
C LYS A 269 -15.32 -11.52 -5.20
N GLU A 270 -15.19 -12.85 -5.17
CA GLU A 270 -14.28 -13.55 -6.08
C GLU A 270 -14.75 -13.47 -7.53
N GLN A 271 -16.06 -13.64 -7.77
CA GLN A 271 -16.65 -13.51 -9.10
C GLN A 271 -16.52 -12.10 -9.67
N ASN A 272 -16.65 -11.07 -8.84
CA ASN A 272 -16.51 -9.67 -9.25
C ASN A 272 -15.03 -9.25 -9.39
N ARG A 273 -14.11 -9.93 -8.71
CA ARG A 273 -12.66 -9.72 -8.86
C ARG A 273 -12.12 -10.28 -10.18
N GLU A 274 -12.67 -11.39 -10.66
CA GLU A 274 -12.31 -11.96 -11.96
C GLU A 274 -12.76 -11.04 -13.11
N GLN A 275 -11.80 -10.44 -13.81
CA GLN A 275 -12.07 -9.73 -15.06
C GLN A 275 -12.16 -10.76 -16.19
N LYS A 276 -13.37 -10.99 -16.69
CA LYS A 276 -13.64 -12.02 -17.70
C LYS A 276 -13.66 -11.47 -19.12
N LEU A 277 -13.52 -10.15 -19.29
CA LEU A 277 -13.43 -9.51 -20.60
C LEU A 277 -12.32 -8.46 -20.62
N VAL A 278 -11.33 -8.66 -21.49
CA VAL A 278 -10.18 -7.76 -21.65
C VAL A 278 -10.07 -7.33 -23.12
N LEU A 279 -9.90 -6.04 -23.35
CA LEU A 279 -9.61 -5.51 -24.69
C LEU A 279 -8.22 -5.98 -25.13
N ASP A 280 -8.15 -6.60 -26.31
CA ASP A 280 -6.92 -7.12 -26.90
C ASP A 280 -6.34 -6.13 -27.91
N ASN A 281 -7.13 -5.74 -28.92
CA ASN A 281 -6.67 -4.85 -29.98
C ASN A 281 -7.82 -4.04 -30.62
N ILE A 282 -7.47 -2.92 -31.25
CA ILE A 282 -8.35 -2.11 -32.08
C ILE A 282 -7.66 -1.88 -33.42
N THR A 283 -8.32 -2.27 -34.51
CA THR A 283 -7.77 -2.15 -35.87
C THR A 283 -8.72 -1.38 -36.78
N VAL A 284 -8.16 -0.80 -37.84
CA VAL A 284 -8.88 -0.14 -38.93
C VAL A 284 -8.42 -0.76 -40.24
N GLU A 285 -9.34 -1.21 -41.09
CA GLU A 285 -8.98 -1.91 -42.34
C GLU A 285 -8.43 -0.95 -43.40
N ASN A 286 -9.02 0.25 -43.46
CA ASN A 286 -8.82 1.20 -44.53
C ASN A 286 -8.37 2.57 -44.02
N GLY A 287 -7.47 2.66 -43.06
CA GLY A 287 -7.04 3.95 -42.52
C GLY A 287 -5.87 3.87 -41.56
N VAL A 288 -5.57 4.98 -40.91
CA VAL A 288 -4.59 5.05 -39.82
C VAL A 288 -5.34 5.33 -38.52
N ILE A 289 -5.08 4.53 -37.48
CA ILE A 289 -5.67 4.71 -36.16
C ILE A 289 -4.58 5.06 -35.14
N TRP A 290 -4.81 6.12 -34.38
CA TRP A 290 -4.07 6.45 -33.18
C TRP A 290 -4.97 6.28 -31.97
N GLN A 291 -4.46 5.62 -30.95
CA GLN A 291 -5.20 5.33 -29.73
C GLN A 291 -4.43 5.81 -28.50
N ARG A 292 -5.14 6.39 -27.53
CA ARG A 292 -4.57 6.82 -26.25
C ARG A 292 -5.57 6.65 -25.12
N ALA A 293 -5.14 6.03 -24.02
CA ALA A 293 -5.94 5.94 -22.80
C ALA A 293 -6.02 7.32 -22.09
N LYS A 294 -7.11 7.56 -21.38
CA LYS A 294 -7.32 8.83 -20.66
C LYS A 294 -6.33 9.05 -19.51
N SER A 295 -5.96 7.97 -18.80
CA SER A 295 -4.97 7.97 -17.71
C SER A 295 -4.52 6.54 -17.38
N ALA A 296 -3.50 6.39 -16.53
CA ALA A 296 -2.98 5.10 -16.09
C ALA A 296 -3.88 4.39 -15.05
N SER A 297 -4.79 5.12 -14.39
CA SER A 297 -5.79 4.54 -13.50
C SER A 297 -6.58 3.40 -14.18
N LYS A 298 -7.04 2.41 -13.41
CA LYS A 298 -7.79 1.26 -13.94
C LYS A 298 -8.98 1.72 -14.81
N ALA A 299 -9.75 2.70 -14.35
CA ALA A 299 -10.85 3.27 -15.12
C ALA A 299 -10.38 4.11 -16.32
N GLY A 300 -9.28 4.85 -16.17
CA GLY A 300 -8.66 5.64 -17.24
C GLY A 300 -8.17 4.82 -18.41
N LYS A 301 -7.58 3.63 -18.15
CA LYS A 301 -7.16 2.67 -19.18
C LYS A 301 -8.33 2.17 -20.05
N ARG A 302 -9.56 2.29 -19.56
CA ARG A 302 -10.78 1.87 -20.26
C ARG A 302 -11.53 3.02 -20.94
N ASP A 303 -11.15 4.27 -20.70
CA ASP A 303 -11.63 5.45 -21.42
C ASP A 303 -10.59 5.84 -22.47
N ILE A 304 -10.78 5.42 -23.72
CA ILE A 304 -9.78 5.41 -24.78
C ILE A 304 -10.18 6.39 -25.87
N SER A 305 -9.30 7.33 -26.19
CA SER A 305 -9.41 8.22 -27.34
C SER A 305 -8.87 7.54 -28.60
N LEU A 306 -9.66 7.51 -29.67
CA LEU A 306 -9.32 6.95 -30.99
C LEU A 306 -9.42 8.03 -32.07
N LEU A 307 -8.28 8.41 -32.64
CA LEU A 307 -8.20 9.30 -33.79
C LEU A 307 -7.98 8.44 -35.04
N VAL A 308 -8.92 8.50 -35.98
CA VAL A 308 -8.91 7.68 -37.19
C VAL A 308 -8.80 8.61 -38.40
N GLN A 309 -7.72 8.47 -39.16
CA GLN A 309 -7.53 9.15 -40.44
C GLN A 309 -8.05 8.27 -41.58
N VAL A 310 -9.13 8.72 -42.22
CA VAL A 310 -9.80 8.03 -43.31
C VAL A 310 -9.22 8.50 -44.65
N PRO A 311 -8.76 7.59 -45.54
CA PRO A 311 -8.24 7.92 -46.86
C PRO A 311 -9.23 8.73 -47.69
N PRO A 312 -8.73 9.56 -48.62
CA PRO A 312 -9.59 10.28 -49.55
C PRO A 312 -10.45 9.30 -50.37
N GLU A 313 -11.66 9.74 -50.73
CA GLU A 313 -12.65 9.01 -51.57
C GLU A 313 -13.45 7.88 -50.89
N GLN A 314 -13.18 7.57 -49.62
CA GLN A 314 -13.99 6.61 -48.87
C GLN A 314 -15.19 7.27 -48.19
N SER A 315 -16.36 6.64 -48.30
CA SER A 315 -17.61 7.09 -47.66
C SER A 315 -17.91 6.35 -46.34
N GLN A 316 -17.05 5.42 -45.94
CA GLN A 316 -17.18 4.64 -44.70
C GLN A 316 -15.81 4.11 -44.26
N THR A 317 -15.67 3.81 -42.97
CA THR A 317 -14.49 3.13 -42.40
C THR A 317 -14.89 1.90 -41.61
N GLU A 318 -14.09 0.84 -41.68
CA GLU A 318 -14.29 -0.39 -40.91
C GLU A 318 -13.38 -0.39 -39.69
N LEU A 319 -13.97 -0.42 -38.50
CA LEU A 319 -13.29 -0.53 -37.21
C LEU A 319 -13.56 -1.89 -36.58
N GLU A 320 -12.53 -2.55 -36.09
CA GLU A 320 -12.62 -3.82 -35.39
C GLU A 320 -12.07 -3.68 -33.97
N PHE A 321 -12.89 -4.01 -32.97
CA PHE A 321 -12.51 -4.06 -31.57
C PHE A 321 -12.48 -5.52 -31.12
N CYS A 322 -11.30 -6.04 -30.81
CA CYS A 322 -11.08 -7.42 -30.38
C CYS A 322 -11.00 -7.52 -28.85
N PHE A 323 -11.75 -8.46 -28.28
CA PHE A 323 -11.75 -8.77 -26.85
C PHE A 323 -11.45 -10.24 -26.62
N GLN A 324 -10.75 -10.54 -25.53
CA GLN A 324 -10.52 -11.90 -25.04
C GLN A 324 -11.44 -12.21 -23.86
N GLY A 325 -11.93 -13.45 -23.79
CA GLY A 325 -12.76 -13.95 -22.70
C GLY A 325 -14.26 -13.99 -23.04
N ASN A 326 -15.09 -13.43 -22.17
CA ASN A 326 -16.55 -13.52 -22.20
C ASN A 326 -17.18 -13.01 -23.50
N ASP A 327 -18.40 -13.49 -23.77
CA ASP A 327 -19.18 -13.05 -24.91
C ASP A 327 -19.68 -11.60 -24.75
N LEU A 328 -19.79 -10.91 -25.88
CA LEU A 328 -20.45 -9.62 -26.01
C LEU A 328 -21.90 -9.79 -26.49
N GLN A 329 -22.79 -8.95 -25.96
CA GLN A 329 -24.19 -8.87 -26.39
C GLN A 329 -24.51 -7.49 -26.95
N ASP A 330 -25.46 -7.44 -27.88
CA ASP A 330 -25.79 -6.21 -28.61
C ASP A 330 -26.37 -5.11 -27.70
N ASN A 331 -27.09 -5.50 -26.65
CA ASN A 331 -27.64 -4.60 -25.63
C ASN A 331 -26.57 -3.99 -24.69
N GLN A 332 -25.32 -4.43 -24.79
CA GLN A 332 -24.20 -3.88 -24.02
C GLN A 332 -23.48 -2.75 -24.78
N ILE A 333 -23.76 -2.57 -26.07
CA ILE A 333 -23.13 -1.54 -26.90
C ILE A 333 -24.04 -0.31 -26.95
N LYS A 334 -23.47 0.85 -26.65
CA LYS A 334 -24.17 2.14 -26.65
C LYS A 334 -23.41 3.18 -27.46
N ILE A 335 -24.09 3.82 -28.40
CA ILE A 335 -23.55 4.98 -29.13
C ILE A 335 -23.93 6.26 -28.40
N ALA A 336 -22.94 7.11 -28.11
CA ALA A 336 -23.10 8.40 -27.46
C ALA A 336 -22.56 9.56 -28.32
N HIS A 337 -22.93 10.78 -27.94
CA HIS A 337 -22.44 12.06 -28.50
C HIS A 337 -22.67 12.35 -30.00
N HIS A 338 -23.35 11.47 -30.77
CA HIS A 338 -23.72 11.75 -32.15
C HIS A 338 -25.18 11.38 -32.46
N ARG A 339 -25.99 12.36 -32.91
CA ARG A 339 -27.46 12.16 -33.05
C ARG A 339 -27.88 11.23 -34.20
N GLN A 340 -27.19 11.29 -35.34
CA GLN A 340 -27.53 10.48 -36.52
C GLN A 340 -27.07 9.02 -36.32
N LEU A 341 -25.77 8.80 -36.09
CA LEU A 341 -25.18 7.50 -35.75
C LEU A 341 -25.90 6.75 -34.61
N LYS A 342 -26.47 7.43 -33.61
CA LYS A 342 -27.29 6.81 -32.56
C LYS A 342 -28.51 6.04 -33.07
N LYS A 343 -29.04 6.43 -34.23
CA LYS A 343 -30.23 5.83 -34.86
C LYS A 343 -29.87 4.79 -35.93
N GLU A 344 -28.59 4.69 -36.28
CA GLU A 344 -28.08 3.80 -37.31
C GLU A 344 -27.50 2.55 -36.66
N ARG A 345 -27.74 1.40 -37.29
CA ARG A 345 -27.18 0.13 -36.84
C ARG A 345 -26.00 -0.21 -37.74
N PHE A 346 -24.83 0.31 -37.38
CA PHE A 346 -23.61 0.21 -38.17
C PHE A 346 -22.58 -0.77 -37.59
N TRP A 347 -22.88 -1.41 -36.45
CA TRP A 347 -22.02 -2.42 -35.84
C TRP A 347 -22.65 -3.81 -35.84
N ARG A 348 -21.78 -4.83 -35.75
CA ARG A 348 -22.16 -6.23 -35.51
C ARG A 348 -21.17 -6.88 -34.56
N ILE A 349 -21.64 -7.85 -33.79
CA ILE A 349 -20.82 -8.66 -32.90
C ILE A 349 -20.51 -9.98 -33.61
N SER A 350 -19.24 -10.39 -33.59
CA SER A 350 -18.79 -11.68 -34.11
C SER A 350 -18.15 -12.50 -32.99
N ARG A 351 -18.34 -13.83 -33.04
CA ARG A 351 -17.72 -14.80 -32.13
C ARG A 351 -16.67 -15.58 -32.91
N ALA A 352 -15.39 -15.35 -32.59
CA ALA A 352 -14.30 -16.12 -33.17
C ALA A 352 -13.93 -17.26 -32.19
N GLY A 353 -14.57 -18.42 -32.37
CA GLY A 353 -14.16 -19.68 -31.74
C GLY A 353 -14.33 -19.78 -30.22
N GLY A 354 -15.15 -18.94 -29.60
CA GLY A 354 -15.51 -19.02 -28.16
C GLY A 354 -14.46 -18.49 -27.18
N LYS A 355 -13.24 -18.14 -27.65
CA LYS A 355 -12.19 -17.50 -26.83
C LYS A 355 -12.07 -15.99 -27.07
N SER A 356 -12.58 -15.49 -28.19
CA SER A 356 -12.51 -14.07 -28.55
C SER A 356 -13.84 -13.54 -29.11
N SER A 357 -14.18 -12.33 -28.68
CA SER A 357 -15.38 -11.59 -29.07
C SER A 357 -14.95 -10.33 -29.83
N ARG A 358 -15.67 -9.97 -30.89
CA ARG A 358 -15.31 -8.82 -31.74
C ARG A 358 -16.49 -7.90 -31.99
N ILE A 359 -16.25 -6.60 -31.98
CA ILE A 359 -17.17 -5.58 -32.49
C ILE A 359 -16.64 -5.11 -33.84
N MET A 360 -17.40 -5.34 -34.91
CA MET A 360 -17.09 -4.82 -36.25
C MET A 360 -18.03 -3.64 -36.52
N ALA A 361 -17.49 -2.44 -36.72
CA ALA A 361 -18.26 -1.21 -36.93
C ALA A 361 -17.92 -0.58 -38.29
N SER A 362 -18.91 -0.52 -39.18
CA SER A 362 -18.85 0.09 -40.50
C SER A 362 -19.35 1.53 -40.42
N VAL A 363 -18.50 2.46 -40.00
CA VAL A 363 -18.92 3.83 -39.66
C VAL A 363 -19.02 4.68 -40.93
N PRO A 364 -20.17 5.29 -41.23
CA PRO A 364 -20.30 6.20 -42.37
C PRO A 364 -19.50 7.48 -42.14
N PHE A 365 -18.86 7.97 -43.21
CA PHE A 365 -18.01 9.15 -43.19
C PHE A 365 -18.29 10.04 -44.41
N ASP A 366 -18.70 11.28 -44.18
CA ASP A 366 -19.06 12.26 -45.21
C ASP A 366 -17.86 13.11 -45.67
N GLY A 367 -16.69 12.91 -45.06
CA GLY A 367 -15.49 13.68 -45.33
C GLY A 367 -15.19 14.79 -44.33
N ASN A 368 -16.11 15.12 -43.42
CA ASN A 368 -15.94 16.13 -42.38
C ASN A 368 -15.56 15.50 -41.02
N PRO A 369 -14.85 16.23 -40.14
CA PRO A 369 -14.54 15.75 -38.79
C PRO A 369 -15.78 15.25 -38.03
N CYS A 370 -15.80 13.97 -37.67
CA CYS A 370 -16.94 13.32 -37.02
C CYS A 370 -16.57 12.79 -35.64
N PHE A 371 -17.23 13.31 -34.60
CA PHE A 371 -17.01 12.95 -33.21
C PHE A 371 -18.15 12.08 -32.67
N PHE A 372 -17.84 10.97 -32.02
CA PHE A 372 -18.84 10.14 -31.33
C PHE A 372 -18.21 9.28 -30.24
N SER A 373 -19.01 8.54 -29.48
CA SER A 373 -18.47 7.51 -28.60
C SER A 373 -19.18 6.18 -28.79
N LEU A 374 -18.40 5.11 -28.73
CA LEU A 374 -18.86 3.73 -28.63
C LEU A 374 -18.55 3.26 -27.20
N GLU A 375 -19.57 2.98 -26.41
CA GLU A 375 -19.44 2.60 -25.00
C GLU A 375 -19.92 1.15 -24.81
N LEU A 376 -19.10 0.34 -24.16
CA LEU A 376 -19.48 -0.96 -23.63
C LEU A 376 -19.98 -0.76 -22.19
N THR A 377 -21.25 -1.03 -21.97
CA THR A 377 -22.01 -0.72 -20.73
C THR A 377 -22.84 -1.92 -20.29
N ASN A 378 -23.47 -1.83 -19.11
CA ASN A 378 -24.35 -2.88 -18.56
C ASN A 378 -23.60 -4.21 -18.36
N ARG A 379 -22.36 -4.13 -17.87
CA ARG A 379 -21.60 -5.29 -17.41
C ARG A 379 -21.77 -5.44 -15.90
N ASN A 380 -21.79 -6.68 -15.41
CA ASN A 380 -21.87 -6.93 -13.96
C ASN A 380 -20.62 -6.39 -13.24
N ASN A 381 -19.47 -6.44 -13.91
CA ASN A 381 -18.20 -5.93 -13.43
C ASN A 381 -17.85 -4.63 -14.17
N SER A 382 -17.72 -3.51 -13.45
CA SER A 382 -17.35 -2.21 -14.03
C SER A 382 -15.92 -2.19 -14.62
N ALA A 383 -15.08 -3.17 -14.25
CA ALA A 383 -13.78 -3.38 -14.88
C ALA A 383 -13.88 -3.87 -16.34
N GLU A 384 -15.05 -4.31 -16.77
CA GLU A 384 -15.32 -4.77 -18.14
C GLU A 384 -16.02 -3.71 -19.00
N GLU A 385 -16.29 -2.52 -18.46
CA GLU A 385 -16.87 -1.41 -19.20
C GLU A 385 -15.78 -0.58 -19.87
N TYR A 386 -15.96 -0.29 -21.17
CA TYR A 386 -15.02 0.48 -21.99
C TYR A 386 -15.73 1.66 -22.63
N LYS A 387 -15.04 2.78 -22.76
CA LYS A 387 -15.53 3.99 -23.44
C LYS A 387 -14.53 4.35 -24.53
N PHE A 388 -14.91 4.14 -25.78
CA PHE A 388 -14.13 4.57 -26.93
C PHE A 388 -14.63 5.93 -27.39
N ARG A 389 -13.78 6.95 -27.33
CA ARG A 389 -14.03 8.33 -27.77
C ARG A 389 -13.42 8.53 -29.15
N LEU A 390 -14.25 8.59 -30.19
CA LEU A 390 -13.79 8.55 -31.57
C LEU A 390 -13.83 9.92 -32.23
N LEU A 391 -12.81 10.18 -33.04
CA LEU A 391 -12.74 11.25 -34.03
C LEU A 391 -12.31 10.66 -35.38
N LEU A 392 -13.16 10.81 -36.38
CA LEU A 392 -12.84 10.52 -37.77
C LEU A 392 -12.45 11.82 -38.48
N VAL A 393 -11.29 11.82 -39.16
CA VAL A 393 -10.81 12.96 -39.97
C VAL A 393 -10.31 12.46 -41.31
N ARG A 394 -10.41 13.30 -42.35
CA ARG A 394 -9.86 12.94 -43.66
C ARG A 394 -8.33 12.99 -43.61
N GLN A 395 -7.68 11.94 -44.09
CA GLN A 395 -6.23 11.85 -44.16
C GLN A 395 -5.66 13.00 -45.00
N GLY A 396 -4.62 13.65 -44.48
CA GLY A 396 -3.96 14.79 -45.12
C GLY A 396 -4.71 16.12 -45.03
N GLN A 397 -5.89 16.17 -44.41
CA GLN A 397 -6.64 17.42 -44.25
C GLN A 397 -6.06 18.33 -43.16
N PHE A 398 -5.60 17.74 -42.05
CA PHE A 398 -4.93 18.43 -40.96
C PHE A 398 -3.59 17.74 -40.66
N TRP A 399 -2.57 18.50 -40.27
CA TRP A 399 -1.33 17.95 -39.75
C TRP A 399 -1.53 17.56 -38.29
N LEU A 400 -1.49 16.26 -37.99
CA LEU A 400 -1.79 15.74 -36.66
C LEU A 400 -0.63 14.94 -36.04
N ASP A 401 0.47 14.75 -36.76
CA ASP A 401 1.60 13.94 -36.28
C ASP A 401 2.19 14.50 -34.98
N ASP A 402 2.19 15.83 -34.82
CA ASP A 402 2.71 16.49 -33.61
C ASP A 402 1.84 16.24 -32.37
N ILE A 403 0.59 15.78 -32.54
CA ILE A 403 -0.33 15.51 -31.43
C ILE A 403 -0.48 14.03 -31.09
N GLN A 404 0.17 13.13 -31.84
CA GLN A 404 -0.04 11.68 -31.78
C GLN A 404 0.07 11.11 -30.36
N HIS A 405 0.87 11.72 -29.48
CA HIS A 405 1.16 11.18 -28.15
C HIS A 405 0.59 11.98 -26.97
N CYS A 406 -0.20 13.03 -27.24
CA CYS A 406 -0.67 13.96 -26.22
C CYS A 406 -2.15 14.34 -26.34
N PHE A 407 -2.94 13.63 -27.14
CA PHE A 407 -4.33 13.99 -27.42
C PHE A 407 -5.34 13.28 -26.50
N ARG A 408 -6.49 13.93 -26.29
CA ARG A 408 -7.69 13.38 -25.67
C ARG A 408 -8.89 13.86 -26.48
N ILE A 409 -9.76 12.95 -26.92
CA ILE A 409 -10.92 13.29 -27.72
C ILE A 409 -12.10 13.55 -26.79
N GLU A 410 -12.80 14.66 -26.99
CA GLU A 410 -13.97 15.05 -26.20
C GLU A 410 -15.22 15.18 -27.08
N PRO A 411 -15.90 14.06 -27.42
CA PRO A 411 -17.03 14.10 -28.35
C PRO A 411 -18.20 14.94 -27.87
N GLY A 412 -18.40 15.05 -26.55
CA GLY A 412 -19.45 15.90 -25.97
C GLY A 412 -19.26 17.39 -26.23
N LYS A 413 -18.02 17.84 -26.47
CA LYS A 413 -17.66 19.24 -26.77
C LYS A 413 -17.24 19.46 -28.22
N LEU A 414 -17.13 18.39 -29.02
CA LEU A 414 -16.65 18.40 -30.41
C LEU A 414 -15.23 18.99 -30.55
N GLN A 415 -14.32 18.61 -29.65
CA GLN A 415 -12.95 19.14 -29.61
C GLN A 415 -11.90 18.06 -29.32
N ILE A 416 -10.65 18.38 -29.65
CA ILE A 416 -9.46 17.65 -29.23
C ILE A 416 -8.81 18.43 -28.09
N THR A 417 -8.51 17.77 -26.99
CA THR A 417 -7.71 18.34 -25.91
C THR A 417 -6.28 17.82 -26.00
N LEU A 418 -5.30 18.72 -26.00
CA LEU A 418 -3.87 18.39 -25.99
C LEU A 418 -3.31 18.62 -24.59
N GLN A 419 -2.67 17.60 -24.04
CA GLN A 419 -2.03 17.63 -22.72
C GLN A 419 -0.52 17.79 -22.92
N ARG A 420 -0.01 19.03 -22.85
CA ARG A 420 1.39 19.35 -23.15
C ARG A 420 1.93 20.43 -22.22
N GLU A 421 3.25 20.49 -22.09
CA GLU A 421 3.97 21.58 -21.40
C GLU A 421 4.47 22.65 -22.39
N ASP A 422 4.72 22.29 -23.65
CA ASP A 422 5.20 23.22 -24.68
C ASP A 422 4.12 24.21 -25.09
N ASN A 423 4.51 25.46 -25.34
CA ASN A 423 3.59 26.53 -25.77
C ASN A 423 3.46 26.68 -27.30
N GLU A 424 3.99 25.72 -28.05
CA GLU A 424 3.97 25.71 -29.51
C GLU A 424 3.41 24.39 -30.05
N LEU A 425 2.54 24.50 -31.06
CA LEU A 425 1.97 23.37 -31.79
C LEU A 425 2.30 23.49 -33.28
N ARG A 426 2.85 22.43 -33.87
CA ARG A 426 3.04 22.36 -35.32
C ARG A 426 1.73 21.93 -36.00
N ILE A 427 1.33 22.66 -37.04
CA ILE A 427 0.06 22.47 -37.76
C ILE A 427 0.23 22.29 -39.27
N ALA A 428 1.46 22.25 -39.77
CA ALA A 428 1.79 21.88 -41.15
C ALA A 428 3.12 21.10 -41.22
N GLU A 429 3.26 20.25 -42.24
CA GLU A 429 4.48 19.45 -42.48
C GLU A 429 5.72 20.34 -42.63
N SER A 430 5.61 21.40 -43.44
CA SER A 430 6.71 22.30 -43.77
C SER A 430 6.28 23.78 -43.65
N GLY A 431 7.27 24.66 -43.54
CA GLY A 431 7.08 26.09 -43.30
C GLY A 431 7.55 26.55 -41.92
N SER A 432 7.67 27.86 -41.75
CA SER A 432 8.17 28.52 -40.54
C SER A 432 7.27 29.65 -40.04
N GLN A 433 6.15 29.91 -40.70
CA GLN A 433 5.25 30.99 -40.34
C GLN A 433 4.48 30.62 -39.05
N VAL A 434 4.60 31.47 -38.03
CA VAL A 434 4.02 31.26 -36.69
C VAL A 434 2.80 32.16 -36.52
N CYS A 435 1.68 31.58 -36.07
CA CYS A 435 0.51 32.31 -35.58
C CYS A 435 0.63 32.50 -34.06
N ILE A 436 0.56 33.74 -33.58
CA ILE A 436 0.62 34.04 -32.14
C ILE A 436 -0.80 34.19 -31.59
N LEU A 437 -1.34 33.10 -31.04
CA LEU A 437 -2.00 33.02 -29.73
C LEU A 437 -2.51 34.25 -28.94
N ASP A 438 -3.58 34.98 -29.27
CA ASP A 438 -4.15 36.02 -28.37
C ASP A 438 -5.68 35.90 -28.16
N GLU A 439 -6.27 36.70 -27.27
CA GLU A 439 -7.72 36.68 -26.95
C GLU A 439 -8.62 37.05 -28.15
N GLU A 440 -8.09 37.69 -29.19
CA GLU A 440 -8.84 38.14 -30.37
C GLU A 440 -8.72 37.16 -31.56
N ASN A 441 -7.85 36.16 -31.46
CA ASN A 441 -7.62 35.22 -32.55
C ASN A 441 -8.84 34.34 -32.84
N GLY A 442 -9.32 34.43 -34.07
CA GLY A 442 -10.36 33.57 -34.64
C GLY A 442 -9.81 32.23 -35.16
N ASP A 443 -10.46 31.70 -36.19
CA ASP A 443 -10.09 30.45 -36.86
C ASP A 443 -8.71 30.56 -37.54
N ILE A 444 -7.82 29.60 -37.29
CA ILE A 444 -6.45 29.56 -37.83
C ILE A 444 -6.42 28.70 -39.09
N ASP A 445 -6.04 29.29 -40.21
CA ASP A 445 -5.92 28.59 -41.49
C ASP A 445 -4.58 27.83 -41.58
N SER A 446 -4.66 26.50 -41.71
CA SER A 446 -3.49 25.61 -41.83
C SER A 446 -2.72 25.77 -43.15
N GLN A 447 -3.26 26.49 -44.14
CA GLN A 447 -2.53 26.81 -45.37
C GLN A 447 -1.59 28.02 -45.20
N HIS A 448 -1.87 28.89 -44.22
CA HIS A 448 -1.12 30.14 -44.01
C HIS A 448 -0.05 30.03 -42.92
N TYR A 449 -0.29 29.18 -41.91
CA TYR A 449 0.60 29.05 -40.75
C TYR A 449 1.08 27.61 -40.60
N ALA A 450 2.35 27.45 -40.20
CA ALA A 450 2.95 26.15 -39.92
C ALA A 450 3.03 25.84 -38.43
N LEU A 451 3.05 26.87 -37.59
CA LEU A 451 3.18 26.79 -36.13
C LEU A 451 2.14 27.70 -35.47
N VAL A 452 1.64 27.26 -34.32
CA VAL A 452 0.78 28.04 -33.44
C VAL A 452 1.50 28.19 -32.11
N ASN A 453 1.86 29.41 -31.75
CA ASN A 453 2.41 29.74 -30.43
C ASN A 453 1.28 30.33 -29.58
N PHE A 454 1.03 29.75 -28.41
CA PHE A 454 -0.02 30.14 -27.48
C PHE A 454 0.53 30.58 -26.11
N GLU A 455 1.81 30.93 -26.03
CA GLU A 455 2.47 31.38 -24.80
C GLU A 455 1.82 32.64 -24.21
N THR A 456 1.44 33.60 -25.05
CA THR A 456 0.76 34.83 -24.61
C THR A 456 -0.57 34.49 -23.93
N LEU A 457 -1.38 33.64 -24.55
CA LEU A 457 -2.68 33.24 -24.01
C LEU A 457 -2.52 32.38 -22.73
N ALA A 458 -1.53 31.49 -22.68
CA ALA A 458 -1.24 30.68 -21.50
C ALA A 458 -0.88 31.50 -20.26
N ASN A 459 -0.27 32.68 -20.45
CA ASN A 459 0.06 33.60 -19.35
C ASN A 459 -1.12 34.48 -18.92
N GLN A 460 -2.18 34.58 -19.74
CA GLN A 460 -3.31 35.50 -19.53
C GLN A 460 -4.59 34.79 -19.12
N SER A 461 -4.78 33.53 -19.54
CA SER A 461 -5.99 32.75 -19.36
C SER A 461 -5.67 31.31 -18.95
N ASP A 462 -6.48 30.77 -18.04
CA ASP A 462 -6.44 29.34 -17.66
C ASP A 462 -7.01 28.43 -18.77
N LEU A 463 -7.70 29.00 -19.76
CA LEU A 463 -8.32 28.28 -20.87
C LEU A 463 -7.71 28.72 -22.20
N ILE A 464 -7.10 27.76 -22.90
CA ILE A 464 -6.47 27.96 -24.21
C ILE A 464 -7.25 27.15 -25.23
N GLN A 465 -8.05 27.83 -26.07
CA GLN A 465 -8.86 27.19 -27.11
C GLN A 465 -8.69 27.89 -28.45
N PHE A 466 -8.62 27.12 -29.52
CA PHE A 466 -8.55 27.63 -30.88
C PHE A 466 -9.10 26.61 -31.88
N LYS A 467 -9.30 27.06 -33.13
CA LYS A 467 -9.80 26.21 -34.21
C LYS A 467 -8.83 26.23 -35.37
N LEU A 468 -8.56 25.06 -35.94
CA LEU A 468 -7.84 24.92 -37.19
C LEU A 468 -8.86 24.77 -38.33
N VAL A 469 -8.69 25.55 -39.38
CA VAL A 469 -9.48 25.48 -40.61
C VAL A 469 -8.60 25.01 -41.75
N SER A 470 -9.11 24.04 -42.50
CA SER A 470 -8.49 23.49 -43.71
C SER A 470 -9.56 23.28 -44.77
N GLY A 471 -9.66 24.22 -45.72
CA GLY A 471 -10.76 24.27 -46.67
C GLY A 471 -12.10 24.54 -45.97
N ASP A 472 -13.09 23.67 -46.20
CA ASP A 472 -14.44 23.79 -45.63
C ASP A 472 -14.59 23.10 -44.25
N SER A 473 -13.54 22.44 -43.75
CA SER A 473 -13.60 21.74 -42.46
C SER A 473 -12.86 22.48 -41.36
N CYS A 474 -13.35 22.29 -40.13
CA CYS A 474 -12.84 22.94 -38.94
C CYS A 474 -12.62 21.91 -37.83
N LEU A 475 -11.54 22.04 -37.07
CA LEU A 475 -11.19 21.19 -35.94
C LEU A 475 -10.86 22.03 -34.72
N ALA A 476 -11.59 21.85 -33.62
CA ALA A 476 -11.40 22.61 -32.39
C ALA A 476 -10.38 21.94 -31.48
N PHE A 477 -9.49 22.75 -30.89
CA PHE A 477 -8.43 22.36 -29.97
C PHE A 477 -8.60 23.07 -28.62
N ASN A 478 -8.24 22.36 -27.56
CA ASN A 478 -8.12 22.85 -26.19
C ASN A 478 -6.75 22.43 -25.66
N ILE A 479 -5.98 23.34 -25.05
CA ILE A 479 -4.71 22.99 -24.42
C ILE A 479 -4.94 22.88 -22.91
N GLU A 480 -4.48 21.77 -22.33
CA GLU A 480 -4.39 21.57 -20.89
C GLU A 480 -2.92 21.33 -20.54
N GLY A 481 -2.54 21.72 -19.32
CA GLY A 481 -1.26 21.29 -18.75
C GLY A 481 -1.13 19.76 -18.72
N PRO A 482 0.09 19.24 -18.52
CA PRO A 482 0.29 17.80 -18.37
C PRO A 482 -0.62 17.27 -17.26
N GLY A 483 -1.32 16.16 -17.53
CA GLY A 483 -2.11 15.47 -16.52
C GLY A 483 -1.23 14.93 -15.40
N ALA A 484 -1.82 14.58 -14.25
CA ALA A 484 -1.10 13.91 -13.17
C ALA A 484 -0.40 12.66 -13.72
N GLU A 485 0.93 12.63 -13.63
CA GLU A 485 1.75 11.51 -14.09
C GLU A 485 1.59 10.34 -13.12
N GLU A 486 0.74 9.39 -13.47
CA GLU A 486 0.54 8.18 -12.68
C GLU A 486 1.36 7.01 -13.26
N GLY A 487 2.34 6.55 -12.47
CA GLY A 487 2.78 5.16 -12.38
C GLY A 487 3.40 4.52 -13.63
N LEU A 488 4.53 5.05 -14.12
CA LEU A 488 5.39 4.30 -15.02
C LEU A 488 6.30 3.36 -14.21
N THR A 489 6.21 2.06 -14.45
CA THR A 489 7.10 1.04 -13.88
C THR A 489 8.25 0.76 -14.83
N LEU A 490 9.48 0.91 -14.35
CA LEU A 490 10.71 0.59 -15.08
C LEU A 490 11.55 -0.40 -14.27
N PRO A 491 12.22 -1.38 -14.90
CA PRO A 491 12.09 -1.78 -16.30
C PRO A 491 10.69 -2.26 -16.68
N LEU A 492 10.32 -2.15 -17.97
CA LEU A 492 8.99 -2.53 -18.45
C LEU A 492 8.64 -4.00 -18.16
N LEU A 493 9.64 -4.89 -18.08
CA LEU A 493 9.43 -6.30 -17.74
C LEU A 493 8.63 -6.49 -16.42
N PHE A 494 8.74 -5.56 -15.48
CA PHE A 494 8.06 -5.61 -14.18
C PHE A 494 6.72 -4.86 -14.17
N ASP A 495 6.28 -4.29 -15.30
CA ASP A 495 4.94 -3.72 -15.43
C ASP A 495 3.90 -4.83 -15.65
N GLN A 496 3.48 -5.47 -14.55
CA GLN A 496 2.46 -6.52 -14.55
C GLN A 496 1.14 -6.08 -15.19
N SER A 497 0.83 -4.77 -15.19
CA SER A 497 -0.41 -4.25 -15.76
C SER A 497 -0.46 -4.36 -17.29
N ARG A 498 0.70 -4.61 -17.92
CA ARG A 498 0.88 -4.76 -19.36
C ARG A 498 1.27 -6.20 -19.75
N PHE A 499 0.97 -7.21 -18.92
CA PHE A 499 1.37 -8.61 -19.13
C PHE A 499 1.21 -9.10 -20.59
N ASN A 500 0.07 -8.83 -21.21
CA ASN A 500 -0.23 -9.23 -22.59
C ASN A 500 0.67 -8.61 -23.67
N LYS A 501 1.36 -7.52 -23.34
CA LYS A 501 2.30 -6.79 -24.20
C LYS A 501 3.77 -7.01 -23.82
N LEU A 502 4.05 -7.51 -22.61
CA LEU A 502 5.44 -7.72 -22.14
C LEU A 502 6.25 -8.62 -23.06
N LEU A 503 5.60 -9.56 -23.73
CA LEU A 503 6.21 -10.60 -24.58
C LEU A 503 5.98 -10.36 -26.08
N LYS A 504 5.49 -9.18 -26.48
CA LYS A 504 5.18 -8.83 -27.86
C LYS A 504 5.96 -7.58 -28.26
N GLU A 505 6.47 -7.57 -29.49
CA GLU A 505 7.24 -6.45 -30.06
C GLU A 505 6.51 -5.10 -29.96
N GLU A 506 5.19 -5.12 -30.13
CA GLU A 506 4.29 -3.97 -29.99
C GLU A 506 4.30 -3.35 -28.58
N GLY A 507 4.84 -4.07 -27.59
CA GLY A 507 4.95 -3.65 -26.21
C GLY A 507 6.16 -2.76 -25.92
N ASN A 508 7.08 -2.59 -26.87
CA ASN A 508 8.24 -1.71 -26.76
C ASN A 508 7.81 -0.25 -26.44
N ALA A 509 8.52 0.40 -25.52
CA ALA A 509 8.46 1.85 -25.37
C ALA A 509 9.57 2.52 -26.18
N VAL A 510 9.32 3.73 -26.66
CA VAL A 510 10.27 4.52 -27.44
C VAL A 510 10.87 5.61 -26.56
N TRP A 511 12.19 5.79 -26.64
CA TRP A 511 12.89 6.90 -25.99
C TRP A 511 12.99 8.10 -26.92
N ASN A 512 12.27 9.17 -26.59
CA ASN A 512 12.38 10.44 -27.29
C ASN A 512 13.66 11.16 -26.84
N ARG A 513 14.74 11.00 -27.63
CA ARG A 513 16.06 11.58 -27.37
C ARG A 513 16.06 13.12 -27.33
N LEU A 514 15.19 13.77 -28.10
CA LEU A 514 15.13 15.25 -28.15
C LEU A 514 14.50 15.82 -26.89
N LYS A 515 13.43 15.20 -26.38
CA LYS A 515 12.69 15.68 -25.21
C LYS A 515 13.13 15.02 -23.90
N GLY A 516 13.90 13.94 -23.94
CA GLY A 516 14.22 13.12 -22.77
C GLY A 516 12.98 12.47 -22.13
N ARG A 517 12.03 12.00 -22.96
CA ARG A 517 10.74 11.44 -22.53
C ARG A 517 10.54 10.03 -23.05
N ILE A 518 9.72 9.24 -22.34
CA ILE A 518 9.32 7.91 -22.78
C ILE A 518 7.98 8.02 -23.50
N ILE A 519 7.87 7.40 -24.67
CA ILE A 519 6.60 7.21 -25.37
C ILE A 519 6.18 5.76 -25.17
N LEU A 520 5.10 5.54 -24.43
CA LEU A 520 4.56 4.21 -24.15
C LEU A 520 3.06 4.19 -24.44
N ASP A 521 2.61 3.21 -25.24
CA ASP A 521 1.20 3.07 -25.64
C ASP A 521 0.61 4.41 -26.16
N ASN A 522 1.39 5.12 -26.99
CA ASN A 522 1.12 6.47 -27.51
C ASN A 522 0.88 7.54 -26.44
N THR A 523 1.47 7.40 -25.26
CA THR A 523 1.45 8.43 -24.22
C THR A 523 2.88 8.86 -23.92
N GLU A 524 3.13 10.18 -23.93
CA GLU A 524 4.39 10.73 -23.43
C GLU A 524 4.40 10.71 -21.88
N HIS A 525 5.47 10.18 -21.31
CA HIS A 525 5.76 10.15 -19.88
C HIS A 525 7.06 10.92 -19.61
N LYS A 526 7.01 11.86 -18.67
CA LYS A 526 8.23 12.46 -18.12
C LYS A 526 8.85 11.50 -17.12
N VAL A 527 10.16 11.57 -17.02
CA VAL A 527 10.95 10.79 -16.08
C VAL A 527 11.88 11.76 -15.39
N VAL A 528 11.99 11.66 -14.07
CA VAL A 528 12.78 12.59 -13.23
C VAL A 528 13.72 11.81 -12.31
N GLY A 529 14.76 12.48 -11.83
CA GLY A 529 15.71 11.94 -10.86
C GLY A 529 16.53 10.76 -11.41
N VAL A 530 16.76 9.76 -10.57
CA VAL A 530 17.61 8.58 -10.87
C VAL A 530 17.14 7.85 -12.13
N ARG A 531 15.82 7.69 -12.33
CA ARG A 531 15.27 7.04 -13.54
C ARG A 531 15.72 7.73 -14.83
N GLN A 532 15.70 9.06 -14.84
CA GLN A 532 16.11 9.84 -16.01
C GLN A 532 17.62 9.71 -16.27
N GLN A 533 18.42 9.74 -15.19
CA GLN A 533 19.87 9.55 -15.28
C GLN A 533 20.22 8.19 -15.88
N LEU A 534 19.60 7.11 -15.40
CA LEU A 534 19.84 5.75 -15.88
C LEU A 534 19.42 5.56 -17.34
N LEU A 535 18.26 6.09 -17.75
CA LEU A 535 17.83 6.04 -19.16
C LEU A 535 18.72 6.87 -20.08
N THR A 536 19.22 8.01 -19.60
CA THR A 536 20.17 8.83 -20.35
C THR A 536 21.49 8.08 -20.54
N LEU A 537 21.94 7.36 -19.51
CA LEU A 537 23.11 6.50 -19.59
C LEU A 537 22.88 5.34 -20.57
N GLU A 538 21.76 4.62 -20.47
CA GLU A 538 21.37 3.58 -21.44
C GLU A 538 21.36 4.12 -22.88
N ALA A 539 20.78 5.30 -23.09
CA ALA A 539 20.78 5.95 -24.40
C ALA A 539 22.20 6.23 -24.89
N SER A 540 23.10 6.70 -24.02
CA SER A 540 24.51 6.92 -24.39
C SER A 540 25.21 5.61 -24.78
N LEU A 541 24.98 4.52 -24.04
CA LEU A 541 25.57 3.20 -24.33
C LEU A 541 25.07 2.68 -25.68
N VAL A 542 23.77 2.84 -25.97
CA VAL A 542 23.17 2.41 -27.25
C VAL A 542 23.61 3.26 -28.43
N ASP A 543 23.59 4.59 -28.28
CA ASP A 543 23.87 5.53 -29.36
C ASP A 543 25.36 5.50 -29.74
N GLN A 544 26.25 5.34 -28.76
CA GLN A 544 27.70 5.28 -28.97
C GLN A 544 28.22 3.84 -29.11
N ARG A 545 27.36 2.82 -29.00
CA ARG A 545 27.72 1.39 -29.06
C ARG A 545 28.82 1.02 -28.05
N LEU A 546 28.58 1.36 -26.79
CA LEU A 546 29.49 1.10 -25.68
C LEU A 546 29.02 -0.13 -24.88
N LEU A 547 29.97 -0.96 -24.51
CA LEU A 547 29.80 -2.12 -23.64
C LEU A 547 29.97 -1.77 -22.15
N GLY A 548 30.47 -0.58 -21.81
CA GLY A 548 30.70 -0.15 -20.43
C GLY A 548 31.51 1.14 -20.31
N THR A 549 31.67 1.63 -19.08
CA THR A 549 32.47 2.81 -18.73
C THR A 549 33.35 2.51 -17.52
N GLY A 550 34.57 3.06 -17.49
CA GLY A 550 35.51 2.95 -16.38
C GLY A 550 35.67 4.24 -15.58
N ASP A 551 36.47 4.21 -14.51
CA ASP A 551 36.59 5.29 -13.51
C ASP A 551 37.16 6.61 -14.05
N ASP A 552 38.05 6.55 -15.04
CA ASP A 552 38.77 7.72 -15.58
C ASP A 552 38.11 8.29 -16.86
N ASP A 553 36.77 8.28 -16.94
CA ASP A 553 36.00 8.57 -18.18
C ASP A 553 36.36 7.64 -19.36
N SER A 554 37.08 6.55 -19.10
CA SER A 554 37.44 5.58 -20.12
C SER A 554 36.19 4.82 -20.59
N VAL A 555 36.08 4.57 -21.89
CA VAL A 555 34.94 3.83 -22.46
C VAL A 555 35.38 2.43 -22.88
N TYR A 556 34.44 1.49 -22.87
CA TYR A 556 34.62 0.18 -23.49
C TYR A 556 33.78 0.12 -24.77
N ALA A 557 34.41 0.33 -25.91
CA ALA A 557 33.72 0.36 -27.20
C ALA A 557 33.50 -1.07 -27.73
N LEU A 558 32.38 -1.27 -28.45
CA LEU A 558 32.07 -2.55 -29.08
C LEU A 558 33.20 -3.04 -30.01
N ASP A 559 33.83 -2.11 -30.75
CA ASP A 559 34.89 -2.42 -31.72
C ASP A 559 36.13 -3.09 -31.10
N GLU A 560 36.34 -2.96 -29.78
CA GLU A 560 37.42 -3.64 -29.06
C GLU A 560 37.27 -5.18 -29.08
N LEU A 561 36.05 -5.70 -29.27
CA LEU A 561 35.79 -7.13 -29.37
C LEU A 561 36.09 -7.72 -30.75
N VAL A 562 36.18 -6.91 -31.81
CA VAL A 562 36.30 -7.40 -33.21
C VAL A 562 37.49 -8.34 -33.39
N ALA A 563 38.63 -7.98 -32.80
CA ALA A 563 39.87 -8.74 -32.96
C ALA A 563 39.98 -9.94 -32.01
N SER A 564 39.30 -9.89 -30.86
CA SER A 564 39.50 -10.86 -29.77
C SER A 564 38.34 -11.85 -29.66
N HIS A 565 37.09 -11.40 -29.85
CA HIS A 565 35.88 -12.19 -29.69
C HIS A 565 34.86 -11.82 -30.79
N PRO A 566 35.10 -12.19 -32.06
CA PRO A 566 34.28 -11.76 -33.20
C PRO A 566 32.82 -12.23 -33.13
N ASP A 567 32.57 -13.42 -32.57
CA ASP A 567 31.20 -13.93 -32.41
C ASP A 567 30.41 -13.11 -31.38
N LEU A 568 31.07 -12.73 -30.28
CA LEU A 568 30.47 -11.88 -29.24
C LEU A 568 30.24 -10.45 -29.77
N TYR A 569 31.17 -9.92 -30.57
CA TYR A 569 30.99 -8.65 -31.27
C TYR A 569 29.71 -8.67 -32.13
N ASN A 570 29.53 -9.70 -32.97
CA ASN A 570 28.37 -9.82 -33.83
C ASN A 570 27.06 -9.91 -33.03
N ALA A 571 27.08 -10.62 -31.89
CA ALA A 571 25.91 -10.74 -31.03
C ALA A 571 25.48 -9.40 -30.43
N TYR A 572 26.42 -8.60 -29.92
CA TYR A 572 26.12 -7.26 -29.41
C TYR A 572 25.77 -6.26 -30.52
N ASP A 573 26.41 -6.32 -31.70
CA ASP A 573 26.05 -5.43 -32.83
C ASP A 573 24.59 -5.62 -33.25
N GLN A 574 24.12 -6.87 -33.32
CA GLN A 574 22.71 -7.17 -33.59
C GLN A 574 21.76 -6.62 -32.52
N LEU A 575 22.15 -6.69 -31.24
CA LEU A 575 21.37 -6.13 -30.14
C LEU A 575 21.29 -4.60 -30.22
N PHE A 576 22.40 -3.91 -30.48
CA PHE A 576 22.40 -2.45 -30.64
C PHE A 576 21.58 -2.00 -31.86
N LEU A 577 21.70 -2.71 -32.99
CA LEU A 577 20.89 -2.47 -34.19
C LEU A 577 19.40 -2.64 -33.89
N TYR A 578 19.03 -3.63 -33.08
CA TYR A 578 17.65 -3.83 -32.64
C TYR A 578 17.15 -2.63 -31.83
N TYR A 579 17.91 -2.14 -30.83
CA TYR A 579 17.52 -0.96 -30.05
C TYR A 579 17.37 0.29 -30.92
N GLN A 580 18.28 0.49 -31.87
CA GLN A 580 18.25 1.62 -32.81
C GLN A 580 17.03 1.54 -33.75
N ARG A 581 16.74 0.35 -34.30
CA ARG A 581 15.59 0.11 -35.19
C ARG A 581 14.26 0.35 -34.48
N CYS A 582 14.13 -0.11 -33.24
CA CYS A 582 12.90 0.02 -32.45
C CYS A 582 12.81 1.33 -31.67
N GLY A 583 13.84 2.18 -31.71
CA GLY A 583 13.90 3.44 -30.96
C GLY A 583 13.82 3.25 -29.44
N THR A 584 14.17 2.06 -28.94
CA THR A 584 13.99 1.64 -27.54
C THR A 584 15.33 1.58 -26.80
N LEU A 585 15.27 1.27 -25.51
CA LEU A 585 16.41 1.12 -24.59
C LEU A 585 16.26 -0.20 -23.83
N PRO A 586 17.35 -0.76 -23.24
CA PRO A 586 17.28 -1.99 -22.48
C PRO A 586 16.17 -2.03 -21.42
N SER A 587 15.91 -0.93 -20.72
CA SER A 587 14.84 -0.87 -19.70
C SER A 587 13.44 -0.62 -20.26
N LEU A 588 13.35 -0.27 -21.55
CA LEU A 588 12.14 0.10 -22.29
C LEU A 588 11.68 -0.96 -23.30
N VAL A 589 12.43 -2.05 -23.39
CA VAL A 589 12.17 -3.11 -24.36
C VAL A 589 11.16 -4.13 -23.80
N SER A 590 10.30 -4.60 -24.68
CA SER A 590 9.49 -5.79 -24.46
C SER A 590 10.34 -7.04 -24.71
N TRP A 591 10.13 -8.09 -23.92
CA TRP A 591 10.86 -9.33 -24.07
C TRP A 591 10.20 -10.22 -25.12
N SER A 592 10.13 -9.71 -26.36
CA SER A 592 9.58 -10.42 -27.51
C SER A 592 10.41 -11.66 -27.87
N ALA A 593 9.86 -12.53 -28.73
CA ALA A 593 10.60 -13.69 -29.22
C ALA A 593 11.89 -13.31 -29.97
N GLU A 594 11.89 -12.19 -30.72
CA GLU A 594 13.08 -11.68 -31.41
C GLU A 594 14.13 -11.20 -30.40
N TYR A 595 13.71 -10.39 -29.42
CA TYR A 595 14.61 -9.89 -28.38
C TYR A 595 15.21 -11.03 -27.54
N CYS A 596 14.39 -12.01 -27.15
CA CYS A 596 14.87 -13.20 -26.42
C CYS A 596 15.91 -13.99 -27.21
N ALA A 597 15.75 -14.10 -28.54
CA ALA A 597 16.72 -14.78 -29.39
C ALA A 597 18.07 -14.04 -29.45
N LEU A 598 18.04 -12.70 -29.54
CA LEU A 598 19.24 -11.86 -29.50
C LEU A 598 19.98 -12.00 -28.16
N VAL A 599 19.24 -11.91 -27.04
CA VAL A 599 19.81 -12.06 -25.69
C VAL A 599 20.39 -13.47 -25.50
N SER A 600 19.68 -14.50 -25.93
CA SER A 600 20.15 -15.90 -25.87
C SER A 600 21.45 -16.09 -26.64
N HIS A 601 21.59 -15.48 -27.82
CA HIS A 601 22.80 -15.54 -28.62
C HIS A 601 24.00 -14.88 -27.92
N ILE A 602 23.79 -13.74 -27.25
CA ILE A 602 24.81 -13.07 -26.44
C ILE A 602 25.25 -13.94 -25.27
N VAL A 603 24.31 -14.50 -24.51
CA VAL A 603 24.64 -15.32 -23.33
C VAL A 603 25.45 -16.55 -23.75
N MET A 604 25.04 -17.22 -24.83
CA MET A 604 25.76 -18.38 -25.37
C MET A 604 27.18 -18.03 -25.85
N THR A 605 27.36 -16.95 -26.62
CA THR A 605 28.67 -16.55 -27.14
C THR A 605 29.60 -16.04 -26.03
N PHE A 606 29.06 -15.37 -25.02
CA PHE A 606 29.83 -14.95 -23.85
C PHE A 606 30.27 -16.15 -23.01
N GLU A 607 29.40 -17.13 -22.77
CA GLU A 607 29.75 -18.36 -22.06
C GLU A 607 30.87 -19.12 -22.81
N GLN A 608 30.77 -19.23 -24.13
CA GLN A 608 31.81 -19.83 -24.96
C GLN A 608 33.15 -19.09 -24.84
N ALA A 609 33.14 -17.76 -24.82
CA ALA A 609 34.34 -16.96 -24.62
C ALA A 609 34.98 -17.22 -23.24
N LEU A 610 34.16 -17.35 -22.18
CA LEU A 610 34.65 -17.68 -20.84
C LEU A 610 35.23 -19.11 -20.77
N GLN A 611 34.61 -20.08 -21.44
CA GLN A 611 35.09 -21.47 -21.47
C GLN A 611 36.43 -21.63 -22.20
N GLN A 612 36.81 -20.67 -23.06
CA GLN A 612 38.11 -20.65 -23.74
C GLN A 612 39.26 -20.15 -22.85
N ILE A 613 38.95 -19.56 -21.69
CA ILE A 613 39.97 -19.10 -20.74
C ILE A 613 40.61 -20.31 -20.06
N GLU A 614 41.92 -20.47 -20.23
CA GLU A 614 42.64 -21.59 -19.63
C GLU A 614 42.66 -21.49 -18.10
N LEU A 615 42.37 -22.60 -17.43
CA LEU A 615 42.40 -22.69 -15.98
C LEU A 615 43.85 -22.68 -15.45
N SER A 616 44.02 -22.19 -14.22
CA SER A 616 45.30 -22.19 -13.49
C SER A 616 46.41 -21.28 -14.07
N ARG A 617 46.04 -20.23 -14.83
CA ARG A 617 46.95 -19.15 -15.21
C ARG A 617 46.40 -17.76 -14.86
N ALA A 618 47.27 -16.77 -14.84
CA ALA A 618 46.85 -15.38 -14.75
C ALA A 618 46.08 -14.97 -16.02
N LEU A 619 45.03 -14.18 -15.84
CA LEU A 619 44.25 -13.61 -16.93
C LEU A 619 45.10 -12.60 -17.72
N THR A 620 45.05 -12.70 -19.04
CA THR A 620 45.61 -11.72 -19.98
C THR A 620 44.84 -10.40 -19.90
N ALA A 621 45.40 -9.33 -20.46
CA ALA A 621 44.71 -8.04 -20.53
C ALA A 621 43.36 -8.13 -21.28
N GLN A 622 43.29 -8.94 -22.34
CA GLN A 622 42.07 -9.16 -23.12
C GLN A 622 41.01 -9.92 -22.32
N GLU A 623 41.41 -10.97 -21.58
CA GLU A 623 40.48 -11.73 -20.73
C GLU A 623 40.01 -10.89 -19.54
N LYS A 624 40.88 -10.07 -18.94
CA LYS A 624 40.45 -9.09 -17.93
C LYS A 624 39.45 -8.11 -18.53
N ARG A 625 39.70 -7.59 -19.73
CA ARG A 625 38.81 -6.65 -20.42
C ARG A 625 37.45 -7.28 -20.73
N LEU A 626 37.41 -8.56 -21.10
CA LEU A 626 36.16 -9.33 -21.27
C LEU A 626 35.30 -9.33 -19.99
N LEU A 627 35.92 -9.44 -18.80
CA LEU A 627 35.21 -9.41 -17.51
C LEU A 627 34.63 -8.04 -17.14
N HIS A 628 35.05 -6.95 -17.81
CA HIS A 628 34.50 -5.61 -17.58
C HIS A 628 33.27 -5.31 -18.45
N LEU A 629 32.77 -6.31 -19.19
CA LEU A 629 31.62 -6.13 -20.07
C LEU A 629 30.37 -5.83 -19.25
N GLY A 630 29.73 -4.70 -19.55
CA GLY A 630 28.52 -4.24 -18.89
C GLY A 630 28.74 -3.52 -17.57
N ILE A 631 30.00 -3.33 -17.14
CA ILE A 631 30.34 -2.53 -15.96
C ILE A 631 30.35 -1.04 -16.34
N CYS A 632 29.70 -0.21 -15.54
CA CYS A 632 29.65 1.23 -15.71
C CYS A 632 29.98 1.92 -14.38
N ASN A 633 30.85 2.92 -14.43
CA ASN A 633 31.19 3.76 -13.28
C ASN A 633 30.50 5.12 -13.43
N VAL A 634 29.67 5.47 -12.45
CA VAL A 634 28.83 6.68 -12.46
C VAL A 634 28.83 7.28 -11.05
N ASP A 635 29.14 8.56 -10.91
CA ASP A 635 29.12 9.28 -9.63
C ASP A 635 29.93 8.58 -8.51
N SER A 636 31.06 7.95 -8.85
CA SER A 636 31.91 7.14 -7.95
C SER A 636 31.29 5.81 -7.47
N HIS A 637 30.24 5.33 -8.15
CA HIS A 637 29.64 4.02 -7.93
C HIS A 637 29.89 3.10 -9.14
N GLU A 638 30.43 1.91 -8.86
CA GLU A 638 30.52 0.83 -9.85
C GLU A 638 29.16 0.12 -9.95
N ARG A 639 28.70 -0.11 -11.18
CA ARG A 639 27.38 -0.68 -11.48
C ARG A 639 27.44 -1.73 -12.57
N PHE A 640 26.62 -2.76 -12.46
CA PHE A 640 26.25 -3.57 -13.62
C PHE A 640 25.09 -2.91 -14.35
N SER A 641 25.30 -2.71 -15.65
CA SER A 641 24.30 -2.18 -16.57
C SER A 641 23.34 -3.28 -17.05
N PRO A 642 22.20 -2.90 -17.64
CA PRO A 642 21.29 -3.81 -18.33
C PRO A 642 21.94 -4.61 -19.47
N LEU A 643 23.09 -4.16 -19.98
CA LEU A 643 23.87 -4.85 -21.02
C LEU A 643 24.83 -5.90 -20.43
N HIS A 644 24.96 -5.99 -19.11
CA HIS A 644 25.84 -6.97 -18.47
C HIS A 644 25.32 -8.40 -18.71
N PRO A 645 26.18 -9.37 -19.11
CA PRO A 645 25.75 -10.73 -19.48
C PRO A 645 24.97 -11.45 -18.38
N LEU A 646 25.34 -11.25 -17.12
CA LEU A 646 24.62 -11.81 -15.98
C LEU A 646 23.19 -11.22 -15.84
N VAL A 647 23.04 -9.91 -16.06
CA VAL A 647 21.73 -9.24 -16.00
C VAL A 647 20.84 -9.77 -17.13
N LEU A 648 21.40 -9.85 -18.33
CA LEU A 648 20.74 -10.43 -19.51
C LEU A 648 20.32 -11.90 -19.28
N ALA A 649 21.22 -12.75 -18.79
CA ALA A 649 20.96 -14.17 -18.56
C ALA A 649 19.86 -14.41 -17.53
N TYR A 650 19.88 -13.68 -16.41
CA TYR A 650 18.86 -13.82 -15.37
C TYR A 650 17.45 -13.48 -15.89
N HIS A 651 17.32 -12.33 -16.54
CA HIS A 651 16.01 -11.87 -17.02
C HIS A 651 15.53 -12.69 -18.22
N LEU A 652 16.43 -13.22 -19.06
CA LEU A 652 16.10 -14.19 -20.09
C LEU A 652 15.50 -15.47 -19.47
N GLN A 653 16.13 -16.02 -18.43
CA GLN A 653 15.62 -17.20 -17.73
C GLN A 653 14.26 -16.93 -17.08
N LEU A 654 14.08 -15.75 -16.48
CA LEU A 654 12.79 -15.33 -15.91
C LEU A 654 11.69 -15.33 -16.99
N VAL A 655 11.94 -14.69 -18.13
CA VAL A 655 10.98 -14.62 -19.24
C VAL A 655 10.67 -16.00 -19.81
N GLN A 656 11.68 -16.84 -20.01
CA GLN A 656 11.48 -18.22 -20.47
C GLN A 656 10.61 -19.03 -19.50
N THR A 657 10.77 -18.80 -18.20
CA THR A 657 9.95 -19.43 -17.16
C THR A 657 8.49 -18.96 -17.23
N ILE A 658 8.26 -17.65 -17.43
CA ILE A 658 6.93 -17.07 -17.62
C ILE A 658 6.25 -17.69 -18.86
N CYS A 659 6.96 -17.75 -19.99
CA CYS A 659 6.45 -18.34 -21.23
C CYS A 659 6.11 -19.83 -21.05
N ALA A 660 7.00 -20.60 -20.45
CA ALA A 660 6.80 -22.03 -20.23
C ALA A 660 5.60 -22.32 -19.32
N GLU A 661 5.40 -21.53 -18.26
CA GLU A 661 4.23 -21.67 -17.39
C GLU A 661 2.92 -21.39 -18.14
N GLN A 662 2.90 -20.34 -18.97
CA GLN A 662 1.75 -19.99 -19.78
C GLN A 662 1.41 -21.10 -20.79
N GLU A 663 2.41 -21.65 -21.48
CA GLU A 663 2.22 -22.74 -22.45
C GLU A 663 1.77 -24.05 -21.79
N GLN A 664 2.34 -24.39 -20.63
CA GLN A 664 2.11 -25.67 -19.98
C GLN A 664 0.84 -25.70 -19.12
N TYR A 665 0.53 -24.62 -18.41
CA TYR A 665 -0.53 -24.58 -17.40
C TYR A 665 -1.66 -23.60 -17.74
N ASN A 666 -1.57 -22.85 -18.85
CA ASN A 666 -2.49 -21.76 -19.19
C ASN A 666 -2.68 -20.77 -18.01
N SER A 667 -1.61 -20.58 -17.25
CA SER A 667 -1.53 -19.74 -16.05
C SER A 667 -0.89 -18.40 -16.40
N THR A 668 -1.30 -17.35 -15.69
CA THR A 668 -0.73 -15.99 -15.77
C THR A 668 -0.29 -15.49 -14.39
N SER A 669 0.26 -16.40 -13.57
CA SER A 669 0.62 -16.13 -12.17
C SER A 669 1.56 -14.92 -12.01
N PHE A 670 2.47 -14.70 -12.96
CA PHE A 670 3.36 -13.55 -12.95
C PHE A 670 2.62 -12.21 -12.89
N ALA A 671 1.46 -12.10 -13.56
CA ALA A 671 0.66 -10.86 -13.58
C ALA A 671 -0.01 -10.56 -12.22
N THR A 672 -0.07 -11.53 -11.31
CA THR A 672 -0.72 -11.42 -10.00
C THR A 672 0.24 -11.56 -8.82
N LEU A 673 1.56 -11.67 -9.09
CA LEU A 673 2.57 -11.77 -8.02
C LEU A 673 2.54 -10.54 -7.11
N PRO A 674 2.58 -10.71 -5.77
CA PRO A 674 2.70 -9.60 -4.85
C PRO A 674 3.99 -8.80 -5.06
N PRO A 675 4.00 -7.48 -4.80
CA PRO A 675 5.18 -6.63 -4.95
C PRO A 675 6.43 -7.18 -4.23
N ILE A 676 6.27 -7.67 -3.00
CA ILE A 676 7.36 -8.26 -2.20
C ILE A 676 8.05 -9.43 -2.92
N THR A 677 7.30 -10.20 -3.71
CA THR A 677 7.85 -11.30 -4.50
C THR A 677 8.59 -10.78 -5.73
N LEU A 678 8.03 -9.79 -6.43
CA LEU A 678 8.69 -9.14 -7.57
C LEU A 678 10.01 -8.47 -7.18
N ASP A 679 10.07 -7.90 -5.97
CA ASP A 679 11.27 -7.24 -5.44
C ASP A 679 12.43 -8.21 -5.23
N ARG A 680 12.14 -9.52 -5.15
CA ARG A 680 13.14 -10.58 -5.02
C ARG A 680 13.57 -11.17 -6.37
N LEU A 681 12.87 -10.84 -7.47
CA LEU A 681 13.22 -11.29 -8.82
C LEU A 681 14.33 -10.42 -9.41
N VAL A 682 15.51 -10.47 -8.78
CA VAL A 682 16.66 -9.63 -9.13
C VAL A 682 17.96 -10.45 -9.21
N VAL A 683 18.87 -9.97 -10.06
CA VAL A 683 20.16 -10.61 -10.37
C VAL A 683 21.05 -10.75 -9.13
N SER A 684 20.96 -9.81 -8.19
CA SER A 684 21.75 -9.82 -6.95
C SER A 684 21.54 -11.07 -6.09
N GLY A 685 20.41 -11.77 -6.25
CA GLY A 685 20.16 -13.05 -5.58
C GLY A 685 21.08 -14.20 -6.05
N LEU A 686 21.63 -14.12 -7.28
CA LEU A 686 22.55 -15.14 -7.80
C LEU A 686 23.98 -14.96 -7.28
N MET A 687 24.45 -13.72 -7.19
CA MET A 687 25.79 -13.37 -6.73
C MET A 687 25.70 -12.27 -5.67
N PRO A 688 25.30 -12.59 -4.43
CA PRO A 688 25.09 -11.56 -3.42
C PRO A 688 26.37 -10.80 -3.06
N PHE A 689 27.54 -11.42 -3.27
CA PHE A 689 28.85 -10.83 -3.01
C PHE A 689 29.79 -11.03 -4.19
N VAL A 690 30.53 -9.98 -4.53
CA VAL A 690 31.60 -9.98 -5.53
C VAL A 690 32.90 -9.52 -4.89
N TYR A 691 34.03 -9.96 -5.43
CA TYR A 691 35.34 -9.48 -4.98
C TYR A 691 35.51 -8.01 -5.35
N HIS A 692 36.03 -7.21 -4.40
CA HIS A 692 36.39 -5.81 -4.64
C HIS A 692 37.87 -5.61 -4.32
N SER A 693 38.63 -5.03 -5.26
CA SER A 693 40.09 -4.88 -5.15
C SER A 693 40.52 -4.11 -3.90
N GLU A 694 39.82 -3.02 -3.57
CA GLU A 694 40.15 -2.16 -2.43
C GLU A 694 39.48 -2.54 -1.10
N HIS A 695 38.38 -3.29 -1.15
CA HIS A 695 37.46 -3.47 -0.02
C HIS A 695 37.22 -4.95 0.31
N GLU A 696 38.02 -5.85 -0.27
CA GLU A 696 37.92 -7.31 -0.24
C GLU A 696 36.67 -7.87 -0.91
N TYR A 697 35.48 -7.38 -0.55
CA TYR A 697 34.23 -7.73 -1.19
C TYR A 697 33.22 -6.58 -1.20
N ALA A 698 32.30 -6.65 -2.14
CA ALA A 698 31.16 -5.76 -2.29
C ALA A 698 29.87 -6.58 -2.39
N GLN A 699 28.78 -6.00 -1.90
CA GLN A 699 27.45 -6.55 -2.03
C GLN A 699 26.79 -6.03 -3.30
N LEU A 700 26.09 -6.91 -4.02
CA LEU A 700 25.26 -6.48 -5.15
C LEU A 700 23.88 -6.04 -4.65
N GLN A 701 23.47 -4.81 -4.97
CA GLN A 701 22.17 -4.26 -4.60
C GLN A 701 21.44 -3.75 -5.85
N PRO A 702 20.18 -4.14 -6.09
CA PRO A 702 19.42 -3.61 -7.23
C PRO A 702 19.09 -2.13 -6.99
N VAL A 703 19.20 -1.30 -8.02
CA VAL A 703 18.75 0.10 -7.95
C VAL A 703 17.22 0.11 -7.89
N GLU A 704 16.65 0.78 -6.88
CA GLU A 704 15.21 0.75 -6.60
C GLU A 704 14.37 1.25 -7.78
N GLU A 705 14.84 2.32 -8.42
CA GLU A 705 14.20 2.95 -9.56
C GLU A 705 14.24 2.15 -10.85
N ASN A 706 15.23 1.26 -10.99
CA ASN A 706 15.45 0.44 -12.16
C ASN A 706 16.30 -0.80 -11.83
N ARG A 707 15.64 -1.95 -11.65
CA ARG A 707 16.23 -3.20 -11.18
C ARG A 707 17.14 -3.91 -12.18
N PHE A 708 17.22 -3.44 -13.43
CA PHE A 708 18.24 -3.93 -14.36
C PHE A 708 19.62 -3.38 -14.02
N TRP A 709 19.69 -2.23 -13.33
CA TRP A 709 20.93 -1.70 -12.80
C TRP A 709 21.20 -2.28 -11.42
N ILE A 710 22.44 -2.74 -11.21
CA ILE A 710 22.88 -3.33 -9.94
C ILE A 710 24.08 -2.54 -9.43
N ASP A 711 23.95 -1.92 -8.26
CA ASP A 711 25.05 -1.26 -7.55
C ASP A 711 25.99 -2.29 -6.93
N VAL A 712 27.29 -2.06 -7.10
CA VAL A 712 28.37 -2.77 -6.41
C VAL A 712 28.72 -1.96 -5.16
N VAL A 713 28.16 -2.34 -4.01
CA VAL A 713 28.28 -1.58 -2.74
C VAL A 713 29.35 -2.20 -1.85
N PRO A 714 30.49 -1.52 -1.59
CA PRO A 714 31.54 -2.07 -0.74
C PRO A 714 31.11 -2.31 0.71
N GLN A 715 31.66 -3.36 1.36
CA GLN A 715 31.30 -3.78 2.73
C GLN A 715 31.25 -2.64 3.76
N ARG A 716 32.22 -1.72 3.73
CA ARG A 716 32.28 -0.61 4.70
C ARG A 716 31.01 0.24 4.63
N GLN A 717 30.51 0.54 3.43
CA GLN A 717 29.28 1.32 3.24
C GLN A 717 28.04 0.61 3.79
N VAL A 718 27.89 -0.70 3.54
CA VAL A 718 26.76 -1.51 4.06
C VAL A 718 26.71 -1.55 5.60
N SER A 719 27.88 -1.68 6.24
CA SER A 719 28.02 -1.61 7.69
C SER A 719 27.57 -0.26 8.26
N HIS A 720 27.86 0.84 7.56
CA HIS A 720 27.52 2.18 8.02
C HIS A 720 26.00 2.41 8.02
N ASP A 721 25.29 2.01 6.96
CA ASP A 721 23.86 2.28 6.84
C ASP A 721 23.00 1.43 7.78
N TYR A 722 23.39 0.19 8.02
CA TYR A 722 22.76 -0.65 9.02
C TYR A 722 22.82 -0.02 10.43
N VAL A 723 23.99 0.47 10.84
CA VAL A 723 24.18 1.06 12.17
C VAL A 723 23.40 2.38 12.31
N LYS A 724 23.40 3.24 11.27
CA LYS A 724 22.58 4.47 11.26
C LYS A 724 21.10 4.15 11.49
N ARG A 725 20.55 3.19 10.73
CA ARG A 725 19.15 2.76 10.85
C ARG A 725 18.86 2.16 12.21
N LEU A 726 19.73 1.28 12.71
CA LEU A 726 19.58 0.66 14.03
C LEU A 726 19.50 1.70 15.15
N VAL A 727 20.37 2.72 15.12
CA VAL A 727 20.36 3.81 16.10
C VAL A 727 19.03 4.55 16.04
N LYS A 728 18.60 4.98 14.84
CA LYS A 728 17.32 5.68 14.65
C LYS A 728 16.14 4.86 15.17
N ASP A 729 16.03 3.60 14.75
CA ASP A 729 14.90 2.73 15.10
C ASP A 729 14.85 2.49 16.61
N LYS A 730 16.00 2.27 17.27
CA LYS A 730 16.06 2.09 18.73
C LYS A 730 15.74 3.36 19.52
N LEU A 731 16.09 4.53 19.00
CA LEU A 731 15.68 5.80 19.60
C LEU A 731 14.17 5.95 19.54
N ASN A 732 13.56 5.76 18.37
CA ASN A 732 12.12 5.87 18.17
C ASN A 732 11.34 4.88 19.03
N GLU A 733 11.70 3.59 19.00
CA GLU A 733 11.07 2.55 19.80
C GLU A 733 11.09 2.90 21.31
N PHE A 734 12.22 3.40 21.81
CA PHE A 734 12.35 3.79 23.21
C PHE A 734 11.49 5.02 23.54
N THR A 735 11.54 6.05 22.70
CA THR A 735 10.80 7.30 22.94
C THR A 735 9.28 7.09 22.84
N GLU A 736 8.81 6.19 21.97
CA GLU A 736 7.40 5.83 21.86
C GLU A 736 6.93 5.00 23.06
N ALA A 737 7.67 3.93 23.41
CA ALA A 737 7.32 3.06 24.53
C ALA A 737 7.30 3.81 25.87
N TYR A 738 8.13 4.84 26.03
CA TYR A 738 8.28 5.61 27.26
C TYR A 738 7.97 7.10 27.10
N ALA A 739 7.02 7.45 26.23
CA ALA A 739 6.67 8.84 25.93
C ALA A 739 6.40 9.72 27.17
N ARG A 740 5.82 9.14 28.23
CA ARG A 740 5.54 9.84 29.50
C ARG A 740 6.80 10.35 30.21
N LEU A 741 7.96 9.71 30.02
CA LEU A 741 9.24 10.17 30.58
C LEU A 741 9.66 11.53 30.01
N PHE A 742 9.19 11.86 28.81
CA PHE A 742 9.63 13.05 28.07
C PHE A 742 8.57 14.17 28.02
N GLN A 743 7.44 14.04 28.75
CA GLN A 743 6.32 14.99 28.76
C GLN A 743 6.34 16.01 29.92
N SER A 744 7.22 15.86 30.92
CA SER A 744 7.23 16.73 32.12
C SER A 744 8.18 17.93 31.99
N PRO A 745 7.86 19.14 32.50
CA PRO A 745 8.79 20.27 32.44
C PRO A 745 9.92 20.11 33.46
N GLY A 746 11.09 19.61 33.01
CA GLY A 746 12.31 19.51 33.81
C GLY A 746 13.28 18.42 33.34
N ASN A 747 14.23 18.78 32.47
CA ASN A 747 15.34 17.96 31.95
C ASN A 747 14.99 16.55 31.45
N ASN A 748 14.33 16.50 30.29
CA ASN A 748 13.88 15.29 29.60
C ASN A 748 14.87 14.86 28.51
N ALA A 749 16.17 14.84 28.78
CA ALA A 749 17.14 14.44 27.78
C ALA A 749 17.24 12.90 27.70
N LEU A 750 17.18 12.34 26.50
CA LEU A 750 17.51 10.96 26.24
C LEU A 750 19.02 10.76 26.39
N ILE A 751 19.42 10.19 27.52
CA ILE A 751 20.81 9.83 27.82
C ILE A 751 21.19 8.51 27.14
N ILE A 752 22.27 8.51 26.35
CA ILE A 752 22.81 7.38 25.59
C ILE A 752 24.25 7.13 26.01
N ASN A 753 24.64 5.87 26.24
CA ASN A 753 26.04 5.48 26.40
C ASN A 753 26.59 4.92 25.07
N ALA A 754 27.66 5.51 24.56
CA ALA A 754 28.43 5.03 23.42
C ALA A 754 29.72 4.38 23.94
N ILE A 755 29.79 3.05 23.93
CA ILE A 755 30.88 2.29 24.54
C ILE A 755 31.77 1.70 23.45
N ASN A 756 33.04 2.05 23.48
CA ASN A 756 34.08 1.55 22.59
C ASN A 756 33.79 1.81 21.10
N GLN A 757 33.30 3.01 20.78
CA GLN A 757 32.83 3.37 19.43
C GLN A 757 33.91 4.12 18.62
N GLY A 758 35.07 4.44 19.21
CA GLY A 758 36.16 5.11 18.50
C GLY A 758 35.73 6.44 17.87
N THR A 759 35.64 6.49 16.54
CA THR A 759 35.21 7.71 15.81
C THR A 759 33.72 8.01 15.98
N ALA A 760 32.91 7.03 16.39
CA ALA A 760 31.47 7.13 16.63
C ALA A 760 30.67 7.79 15.49
N LYS A 761 31.14 7.65 14.23
CA LYS A 761 30.57 8.35 13.07
C LYS A 761 29.16 7.87 12.75
N GLU A 762 28.97 6.56 12.81
CA GLU A 762 27.73 5.89 12.46
C GLU A 762 26.66 6.16 13.50
N LEU A 763 27.05 6.15 14.79
CA LEU A 763 26.17 6.57 15.88
C LEU A 763 25.73 8.02 15.69
N PHE A 764 26.67 8.92 15.39
CA PHE A 764 26.36 10.32 15.14
C PHE A 764 25.38 10.49 13.96
N LEU A 765 25.64 9.84 12.83
CA LEU A 765 24.77 9.91 11.66
C LEU A 765 23.39 9.30 11.92
N GLY A 766 23.29 8.24 12.73
CA GLY A 766 22.00 7.69 13.17
C GLY A 766 21.20 8.68 14.03
N LEU A 767 21.86 9.48 14.88
CA LEU A 767 21.21 10.58 15.60
C LEU A 767 20.73 11.66 14.64
N VAL A 768 21.52 12.01 13.62
CA VAL A 768 21.10 12.99 12.59
C VAL A 768 19.82 12.53 11.89
N GLU A 769 19.69 11.25 11.56
CA GLU A 769 18.45 10.69 10.98
C GLU A 769 17.25 10.76 11.92
N TYR A 770 17.46 10.56 13.22
CA TYR A 770 16.41 10.78 14.24
C TYR A 770 15.94 12.24 14.25
N PHE A 771 16.87 13.20 14.25
CA PHE A 771 16.54 14.63 14.22
C PHE A 771 15.88 15.07 12.91
N LYS A 772 16.26 14.48 11.76
CA LYS A 772 15.57 14.70 10.47
C LYS A 772 14.11 14.28 10.55
N GLN A 773 13.82 13.13 11.17
CA GLN A 773 12.46 12.60 11.26
C GLN A 773 11.58 13.45 12.19
N GLU A 774 12.05 13.72 13.41
CA GLU A 774 11.24 14.33 14.46
C GLU A 774 11.21 15.88 14.39
N LYS A 775 12.16 16.49 13.69
CA LYS A 775 12.29 17.95 13.52
C LYS A 775 12.16 18.69 14.86
N GLU A 776 11.27 19.68 14.96
CA GLU A 776 11.04 20.46 16.17
C GLU A 776 10.52 19.66 17.37
N HIS A 777 9.98 18.45 17.15
CA HIS A 777 9.52 17.54 18.21
C HIS A 777 10.63 16.65 18.76
N ALA A 778 11.83 16.68 18.17
CA ALA A 778 12.95 15.84 18.57
C ALA A 778 13.33 16.05 20.04
N ILE A 779 13.40 14.97 20.81
CA ILE A 779 13.78 15.03 22.22
C ILE A 779 15.26 15.41 22.33
N SER A 780 15.64 16.15 23.37
CA SER A 780 17.06 16.46 23.60
C SER A 780 17.84 15.18 23.88
N VAL A 781 19.04 15.04 23.31
CA VAL A 781 19.87 13.84 23.43
C VAL A 781 21.18 14.20 24.13
N HIS A 782 21.57 13.39 25.12
CA HIS A 782 22.89 13.46 25.74
C HIS A 782 23.67 12.17 25.50
N VAL A 783 24.87 12.25 24.95
CA VAL A 783 25.70 11.08 24.64
C VAL A 783 26.93 11.02 25.55
N ASN A 784 27.05 9.96 26.34
CA ASN A 784 28.25 9.64 27.10
C ASN A 784 29.15 8.71 26.27
N CYS A 785 30.27 9.21 25.77
CA CYS A 785 31.26 8.41 25.03
C CYS A 785 32.29 7.80 26.00
N TYR A 786 32.40 6.48 26.01
CA TYR A 786 33.36 5.71 26.79
C TYR A 786 34.32 4.97 25.86
N ASP A 787 35.61 5.29 25.91
CA ASP A 787 36.65 4.59 25.15
C ASP A 787 37.86 4.31 26.05
N GLU A 788 38.74 3.36 25.66
CA GLU A 788 39.97 3.06 26.43
C GLU A 788 40.87 4.29 26.58
N ARG A 789 40.82 5.19 25.60
CA ARG A 789 41.53 6.47 25.59
C ARG A 789 40.61 7.55 25.03
N LEU A 790 40.75 8.77 25.53
CA LEU A 790 40.05 9.94 24.99
C LEU A 790 40.63 10.29 23.61
N LEU A 791 39.93 9.90 22.55
CA LEU A 791 40.27 10.23 21.16
C LEU A 791 39.25 11.23 20.58
N PRO A 792 39.65 12.07 19.61
CA PRO A 792 38.71 12.88 18.84
C PRO A 792 37.75 11.98 18.03
N ASN A 793 36.47 12.29 18.08
CA ASN A 793 35.38 11.58 17.43
C ASN A 793 34.48 12.55 16.65
N MET A 794 33.44 12.04 16.00
CA MET A 794 32.55 12.88 15.18
C MET A 794 31.76 13.92 15.99
N PHE A 795 31.53 13.70 17.29
CA PHE A 795 30.87 14.68 18.14
C PHE A 795 31.77 15.90 18.39
N ASP A 796 33.08 15.73 18.57
CA ASP A 796 33.99 16.88 18.67
C ASP A 796 34.09 17.60 17.34
N ARG A 797 34.24 16.86 16.23
CA ARG A 797 34.31 17.47 14.90
C ARG A 797 33.08 18.32 14.61
N PHE A 798 31.89 17.84 14.98
CA PHE A 798 30.66 18.59 14.85
C PHE A 798 30.63 19.84 15.75
N ALA A 799 31.02 19.70 17.02
CA ALA A 799 31.01 20.81 17.99
C ALA A 799 32.06 21.89 17.71
N GLU A 800 33.22 21.50 17.19
CA GLU A 800 34.35 22.39 16.86
C GLU A 800 34.23 23.02 15.47
N SER A 801 33.39 22.46 14.58
CA SER A 801 33.21 23.01 13.24
C SER A 801 32.37 24.29 13.26
N GLY A 802 32.99 25.39 12.87
CA GLY A 802 32.35 26.70 12.70
C GLY A 802 31.72 26.94 11.32
N SER A 803 31.96 26.05 10.35
CA SER A 803 31.52 26.23 8.97
C SER A 803 30.29 25.37 8.65
N TYR A 804 29.15 26.02 8.36
CA TYR A 804 27.93 25.33 7.92
C TYR A 804 28.17 24.55 6.63
N GLU A 805 28.94 25.08 5.69
CA GLU A 805 29.22 24.39 4.42
C GLU A 805 30.06 23.12 4.61
N GLN A 806 30.99 23.11 5.57
CA GLN A 806 31.73 21.88 5.91
C GLN A 806 30.81 20.87 6.59
N LEU A 807 29.97 21.32 7.53
CA LEU A 807 28.99 20.46 8.19
C LEU A 807 27.96 19.87 7.22
N LYS A 808 27.49 20.64 6.23
CA LYS A 808 26.58 20.14 5.20
C LYS A 808 27.21 19.04 4.35
N ASN A 809 28.51 19.14 4.06
CA ASN A 809 29.23 18.08 3.35
C ASN A 809 29.45 16.86 4.26
N ASP A 810 29.88 17.06 5.50
CA ASP A 810 30.19 15.98 6.44
C ASP A 810 28.95 15.15 6.85
N LEU A 811 27.77 15.79 6.80
CA LEU A 811 26.47 15.20 7.17
C LEU A 811 25.62 14.79 5.95
N ASP A 812 26.16 14.92 4.73
CA ASP A 812 25.46 14.66 3.46
C ASP A 812 24.10 15.38 3.36
N LEU A 813 24.10 16.68 3.69
CA LEU A 813 22.94 17.57 3.62
C LEU A 813 22.91 18.41 2.33
N ASN A 814 23.90 18.24 1.45
CA ASN A 814 24.02 18.97 0.18
C ASN A 814 23.26 18.31 -0.98
N SER A 815 22.73 17.10 -0.76
CA SER A 815 21.95 16.30 -1.69
C SER A 815 20.54 16.03 -1.13
N GLY A 816 19.53 15.84 -2.01
CA GLY A 816 18.17 15.47 -1.61
C GLY A 816 17.28 16.58 -1.02
N ALA A 817 16.17 16.16 -0.38
CA ALA A 817 15.09 17.03 0.09
C ALA A 817 15.48 18.00 1.23
N TRP A 818 16.60 17.74 1.92
CA TRP A 818 17.04 18.52 3.09
C TRP A 818 17.96 19.69 2.75
N ARG A 819 18.34 19.88 1.49
CA ARG A 819 19.24 20.96 1.06
C ARG A 819 18.71 22.36 1.46
N ALA A 820 17.40 22.55 1.46
CA ALA A 820 16.75 23.81 1.85
C ALA A 820 16.63 24.01 3.37
N GLU A 821 16.60 22.92 4.15
CA GLU A 821 16.40 22.92 5.62
C GLU A 821 17.68 22.57 6.39
N ALA A 822 18.81 22.42 5.70
CA ALA A 822 20.07 21.94 6.29
C ALA A 822 20.59 22.82 7.44
N ASP A 823 20.47 24.14 7.31
CA ASP A 823 20.89 25.09 8.35
C ASP A 823 20.03 24.94 9.62
N MET A 824 18.71 24.77 9.45
CA MET A 824 17.78 24.54 10.55
C MET A 824 18.10 23.22 11.29
N LEU A 825 18.41 22.15 10.56
CA LEU A 825 18.78 20.86 11.15
C LEU A 825 20.08 20.96 11.96
N ILE A 826 21.08 21.69 11.45
CA ILE A 826 22.34 21.93 12.16
C ILE A 826 22.10 22.72 13.46
N ASP A 827 21.23 23.73 13.43
CA ASP A 827 20.85 24.52 14.61
C ASP A 827 20.09 23.69 15.64
N LEU A 828 19.18 22.82 15.17
CA LEU A 828 18.44 21.90 16.01
C LEU A 828 19.40 20.92 16.72
N LEU A 829 20.35 20.33 15.98
CA LEU A 829 21.38 19.47 16.55
C LEU A 829 22.22 20.23 17.60
N ARG A 830 22.68 21.43 17.29
CA ARG A 830 23.47 22.23 18.25
C ARG A 830 22.70 22.62 19.52
N SER A 831 21.39 22.82 19.42
CA SER A 831 20.56 23.20 20.57
C SER A 831 20.15 22.00 21.43
N ARG A 832 20.01 20.80 20.85
CA ARG A 832 19.40 19.64 21.52
C ARG A 832 20.32 18.43 21.66
N LEU A 833 21.47 18.37 20.99
CA LEU A 833 22.46 17.30 21.12
C LEU A 833 23.65 17.78 21.96
N THR A 834 23.92 17.05 23.05
CA THR A 834 25.08 17.30 23.91
C THR A 834 25.85 16.00 24.12
N PHE A 835 27.13 16.09 24.45
CA PHE A 835 27.94 14.90 24.71
C PHE A 835 28.99 15.15 25.80
N SER A 836 29.38 14.06 26.46
CA SER A 836 30.42 14.01 27.48
C SER A 836 31.35 12.83 27.19
N LYS A 837 32.64 12.97 27.48
CA LYS A 837 33.62 11.90 27.26
C LYS A 837 34.21 11.37 28.56
N PHE A 838 34.34 10.06 28.62
CA PHE A 838 34.85 9.31 29.76
C PHE A 838 35.86 8.26 29.29
N VAL A 839 36.83 7.96 30.14
CA VAL A 839 37.66 6.77 29.97
C VAL A 839 36.88 5.57 30.49
N LEU A 840 36.96 4.44 29.77
CA LEU A 840 36.34 3.18 30.17
C LEU A 840 36.74 2.84 31.63
N PRO A 841 35.77 2.64 32.55
CA PRO A 841 36.06 2.34 33.94
C PRO A 841 36.73 0.96 34.11
N SER A 842 37.53 0.80 35.16
CA SER A 842 38.06 -0.51 35.55
C SER A 842 36.92 -1.46 35.97
N GLU A 843 37.10 -2.80 35.91
CA GLU A 843 36.04 -3.82 36.13
C GLU A 843 35.19 -3.64 37.41
N SER A 844 35.65 -2.82 38.37
CA SER A 844 34.96 -2.53 39.63
C SER A 844 34.08 -1.27 39.63
N ASP A 845 34.12 -0.42 38.61
CA ASP A 845 33.37 0.86 38.53
C ASP A 845 32.17 0.77 37.59
N LYS A 846 31.05 1.40 37.98
CA LYS A 846 29.81 1.42 37.19
C LYS A 846 29.82 2.56 36.17
N LEU A 847 29.34 2.30 34.95
CA LEU A 847 29.05 3.32 33.94
C LEU A 847 27.93 4.26 34.45
N ALA A 848 27.92 5.51 33.97
CA ALA A 848 26.83 6.44 34.25
C ALA A 848 25.51 5.91 33.68
N TYR A 849 24.41 6.31 34.31
CA TYR A 849 23.07 5.96 33.87
C TYR A 849 22.83 6.38 32.42
N ALA A 850 22.19 5.50 31.66
CA ALA A 850 21.68 5.79 30.33
C ALA A 850 20.40 5.01 30.08
N HIS A 851 19.58 5.54 29.19
CA HIS A 851 18.37 4.87 28.69
C HIS A 851 18.72 3.82 27.64
N LEU A 852 19.71 4.12 26.79
CA LEU A 852 20.21 3.25 25.73
C LEU A 852 21.73 3.14 25.79
N ALA A 853 22.27 1.97 25.45
CA ALA A 853 23.71 1.75 25.35
C ALA A 853 24.06 1.05 24.04
N PHE A 854 24.96 1.66 23.27
CA PHE A 854 25.52 1.10 22.04
C PHE A 854 26.97 0.71 22.28
N PHE A 855 27.30 -0.57 22.10
CA PHE A 855 28.66 -1.08 22.32
C PHE A 855 29.22 -1.75 21.07
N HIS A 856 30.52 -1.59 20.83
CA HIS A 856 31.24 -2.34 19.81
C HIS A 856 32.18 -3.34 20.48
N GLN A 857 31.99 -4.64 20.20
CA GLN A 857 32.93 -5.67 20.66
C GLN A 857 34.12 -5.71 19.70
N TYR A 858 35.33 -5.43 20.20
CA TYR A 858 36.51 -5.88 19.48
C TYR A 858 36.48 -7.41 19.46
N SER A 859 36.36 -7.97 18.25
CA SER A 859 36.65 -9.37 18.03
C SER A 859 38.11 -9.61 18.42
N SER A 860 38.32 -10.23 19.57
CA SER A 860 39.62 -10.71 20.02
C SER A 860 40.12 -11.75 19.00
N GLY A 861 40.89 -11.29 18.01
CA GLY A 861 41.39 -12.14 16.92
C GLY A 861 42.31 -11.47 15.90
N GLY A 862 42.45 -10.14 15.89
CA GLY A 862 43.42 -9.43 15.04
C GLY A 862 44.49 -8.75 15.88
N LEU A 863 45.75 -9.07 15.65
CA LEU A 863 46.89 -8.27 16.16
C LEU A 863 46.67 -6.80 15.81
N PRO A 864 47.00 -5.85 16.71
CA PRO A 864 46.90 -4.43 16.40
C PRO A 864 47.79 -4.10 15.19
N PRO A 865 47.37 -3.20 14.30
CA PRO A 865 48.22 -2.74 13.21
C PRO A 865 49.43 -2.03 13.82
N ASP A 866 50.62 -2.43 13.38
CA ASP A 866 51.86 -1.72 13.70
C ASP A 866 51.75 -0.27 13.22
N PRO A 867 52.26 0.70 13.99
CA PRO A 867 52.26 2.10 13.58
C PRO A 867 53.34 2.33 12.52
N HIS A 868 52.91 2.55 11.27
CA HIS A 868 53.68 3.24 10.24
C HIS A 868 52.87 4.35 9.60
#